data_AF-A0A950HIV8-F1
#
_entry.id   AF-A0A950HIV8-F1
#
_cell.length_a   1.000
_cell.length_b   1.000
_cell.length_c   1.000
_cell.angle_alpha   90.00
_cell.angle_beta   90.00
_cell.angle_gamma   90.00
#
_symmetry.space_group_name_H-M   'P 1'
#
loop_
_entity.id
_entity.type
_entity.pdbx_description
1 polymer ?
#
loop_
_entity_poly.entity_id
_entity_poly.type
_entity_poly.pdbx_seq_one_letter_code
_entity_poly.pdbx_strand_id
1 'polypeptide(L)'
;MQVLTQHYDSARTGANLQETVLSPATVAPDRFGKLFELTVRGHVYAQPLYVDGVSFPGVGRRNALYVATMHNQVSAFDADAGGDPLWSRSLGPFVSLPDANIGPGGYKDIADAVGIVSTPVVSLRHQAIYVVAMTHEGSQYHHRLHALDLVTGEEKLGGPVSVQGSVPGTGDGSSSGTVTFTSNLHNQRPALLLANETIYVAFASYGDRDPYHGWVFGFDAETLARRPNIFITTRFGGRGGIWMAGQGPAADAAGSVYLITGNGTFAQTNIADKVVLGETALGHPALVDHQGQLLVIGWTGTDARRHVNITQTVNGSGVTGKVTLDETSIDGPALASGDGRLFLAWTGTDSAHRLNVSSSTDLRSFGDKVTLSEQSNHGPALAFGDGRLFVAWTGLDGRLNVLSSTDGVTFGNKVSLGQISDSAPGLAFDSGTLFLLWRGTDPNHRLNVLESTDGVTFAGTVTLGDTSDFHPALARHAGGLRLTWTGRDNGQHLNQLAGASPAALGSKDTYGDSARAAPALAVLGTQLFLSWTGTDSGAHLNLAVLTDAPSLGDSIVKLAPDLSLADWFSPWNTQILNQADTDLGSGGALVLPSTGPIVGGGKEGKLYILDPNHLGRLCSTCGDPAGDTQVIQWFQATGTSKGNQSPPQPAPGQGGLHHIHGSPVFWRTRNDGARIYVWGEADWLRAFRFTGPKFDPTPVDISDVTTPAGSMPGGMLTLTANGDQDGTGIIWASHPISLNANQAVVPGMVRAIDAGNLRHELWNSTMRPADDIGLLAKFTPPIVANGKVYVATFSDKICVFGLR
;
A
#
# COMPACT_ATOMS: atom_id res chain seq x y z
N MET A 1 -11.36 -35.08 5.36
CA MET A 1 -10.79 -33.72 5.62
C MET A 1 -10.11 -33.21 4.36
N GLN A 2 -10.10 -31.91 4.10
CA GLN A 2 -9.51 -31.30 2.89
C GLN A 2 -8.63 -30.10 3.28
N VAL A 3 -7.41 -30.01 2.75
CA VAL A 3 -6.52 -28.84 2.89
C VAL A 3 -6.21 -28.34 1.48
N LEU A 4 -7.12 -27.51 0.94
CA LEU A 4 -7.12 -27.13 -0.47
C LEU A 4 -6.38 -25.81 -0.73
N THR A 5 -6.08 -25.04 0.31
CA THR A 5 -5.41 -23.75 0.23
C THR A 5 -4.58 -23.52 1.49
N GLN A 6 -3.70 -22.52 1.44
CA GLN A 6 -2.93 -22.06 2.58
C GLN A 6 -3.87 -21.68 3.76
N HIS A 7 -3.55 -22.11 4.98
CA HIS A 7 -4.41 -21.89 6.15
C HIS A 7 -5.86 -22.40 6.04
N TYR A 8 -6.05 -23.54 5.36
CA TYR A 8 -7.27 -24.37 5.29
C TYR A 8 -8.46 -23.79 4.52
N ASP A 9 -8.71 -22.49 4.60
CA ASP A 9 -9.85 -21.83 3.98
C ASP A 9 -9.52 -20.44 3.44
N SER A 10 -10.46 -19.86 2.68
CA SER A 10 -10.31 -18.53 2.10
C SER A 10 -10.32 -17.42 3.14
N ALA A 11 -10.88 -17.65 4.33
CA ALA A 11 -10.88 -16.70 5.43
C ALA A 11 -9.52 -16.67 6.18
N ARG A 12 -8.62 -17.61 5.85
CA ARG A 12 -7.29 -17.80 6.44
C ARG A 12 -7.33 -18.11 7.94
N THR A 13 -8.34 -18.87 8.40
CA THR A 13 -8.53 -19.18 9.82
C THR A 13 -7.35 -19.92 10.45
N GLY A 14 -6.60 -20.68 9.64
CA GLY A 14 -5.47 -21.49 10.11
C GLY A 14 -5.89 -22.69 10.97
N ALA A 15 -7.17 -23.10 10.92
CA ALA A 15 -7.72 -24.14 11.79
C ALA A 15 -8.34 -25.31 11.00
N ASN A 16 -7.91 -26.53 11.33
CA ASN A 16 -8.61 -27.76 10.97
C ASN A 16 -9.53 -28.20 12.12
N LEU A 17 -10.84 -28.01 11.96
CA LEU A 17 -11.85 -28.39 12.95
C LEU A 17 -12.45 -29.78 12.74
N GLN A 18 -11.88 -30.59 11.84
CA GLN A 18 -12.32 -31.97 11.54
C GLN A 18 -11.34 -33.03 12.09
N GLU A 19 -10.38 -32.64 12.94
CA GLU A 19 -9.38 -33.55 13.48
C GLU A 19 -9.92 -34.28 14.72
N THR A 20 -9.97 -35.61 14.66
CA THR A 20 -10.55 -36.47 15.72
C THR A 20 -9.56 -37.46 16.31
N VAL A 21 -8.35 -37.56 15.75
CA VAL A 21 -7.32 -38.54 16.16
C VAL A 21 -6.28 -37.87 17.06
N LEU A 22 -5.78 -36.70 16.65
CA LEU A 22 -4.80 -35.94 17.44
C LEU A 22 -5.50 -34.99 18.40
N SER A 23 -5.23 -35.15 19.69
CA SER A 23 -5.71 -34.28 20.76
C SER A 23 -4.66 -34.19 21.88
N PRO A 24 -4.78 -33.24 22.82
CA PRO A 24 -3.93 -33.20 24.02
C PRO A 24 -3.85 -34.53 24.79
N ALA A 25 -4.85 -35.41 24.69
CA ALA A 25 -4.83 -36.72 25.33
C ALA A 25 -3.98 -37.77 24.57
N THR A 26 -3.87 -37.66 23.24
CA THR A 26 -3.21 -38.67 22.40
C THR A 26 -1.77 -38.28 22.03
N VAL A 27 -1.47 -36.99 21.90
CA VAL A 27 -0.14 -36.48 21.55
C VAL A 27 0.74 -36.40 22.80
N ALA A 28 1.76 -37.25 22.86
CA ALA A 28 2.76 -37.28 23.93
C ALA A 28 4.10 -37.84 23.40
N PRO A 29 5.25 -37.56 24.04
CA PRO A 29 6.56 -37.95 23.50
C PRO A 29 6.78 -39.44 23.33
N ASP A 30 6.09 -40.28 24.13
CA ASP A 30 6.14 -41.73 24.07
C ASP A 30 5.21 -42.35 23.03
N ARG A 31 4.16 -41.64 22.61
CA ARG A 31 3.11 -42.16 21.71
C ARG A 31 3.00 -41.45 20.37
N PHE A 32 3.67 -40.31 20.20
CA PHE A 32 3.66 -39.52 18.96
C PHE A 32 5.09 -39.30 18.47
N GLY A 33 5.27 -39.26 17.16
CA GLY A 33 6.52 -38.84 16.54
C GLY A 33 6.58 -39.15 15.05
N LYS A 34 7.79 -39.06 14.48
CA LYS A 34 8.00 -39.22 13.04
C LYS A 34 7.70 -40.66 12.61
N LEU A 35 6.89 -40.80 11.58
CA LEU A 35 6.51 -42.06 10.97
C LEU A 35 7.40 -42.39 9.77
N PHE A 36 7.54 -41.44 8.85
CA PHE A 36 8.33 -41.56 7.63
C PHE A 36 8.66 -40.18 7.05
N GLU A 37 9.48 -40.18 6.00
CA GLU A 37 9.88 -38.99 5.25
C GLU A 37 9.53 -39.20 3.78
N LEU A 38 9.13 -38.13 3.09
CA LEU A 38 8.89 -38.12 1.65
C LEU A 38 9.98 -37.29 0.99
N THR A 39 10.79 -37.91 0.13
CA THR A 39 11.87 -37.21 -0.59
C THR A 39 11.29 -36.30 -1.66
N VAL A 40 11.76 -35.06 -1.69
CA VAL A 40 11.43 -34.07 -2.72
C VAL A 40 12.71 -33.50 -3.30
N ARG A 41 12.59 -32.68 -4.35
CA ARG A 41 13.73 -32.02 -4.98
C ARG A 41 13.66 -30.52 -4.77
N GLY A 42 14.63 -29.98 -4.03
CA GLY A 42 14.73 -28.56 -3.73
C GLY A 42 13.89 -28.16 -2.51
N HIS A 43 14.18 -26.95 -2.03
CA HIS A 43 13.51 -26.36 -0.87
C HIS A 43 12.00 -26.23 -1.06
N VAL A 44 11.25 -26.43 0.02
CA VAL A 44 9.79 -26.32 0.04
C VAL A 44 9.38 -25.05 0.80
N TYR A 45 9.11 -23.96 0.08
CA TYR A 45 8.56 -22.71 0.63
C TYR A 45 7.02 -22.70 0.63
N ALA A 46 6.42 -23.54 -0.22
CA ALA A 46 4.99 -23.70 -0.35
C ALA A 46 4.44 -24.65 0.73
N GLN A 47 3.39 -24.25 1.43
CA GLN A 47 2.66 -25.15 2.32
C GLN A 47 2.11 -26.33 1.50
N PRO A 48 2.35 -27.60 1.91
CA PRO A 48 1.74 -28.74 1.25
C PRO A 48 0.21 -28.67 1.31
N LEU A 49 -0.45 -29.31 0.34
CA LEU A 49 -1.91 -29.43 0.26
C LEU A 49 -2.32 -30.89 0.39
N TYR A 50 -3.49 -31.14 0.98
CA TYR A 50 -3.98 -32.48 1.25
C TYR A 50 -5.38 -32.67 0.66
N VAL A 51 -5.57 -33.76 -0.09
CA VAL A 51 -6.88 -34.15 -0.61
C VAL A 51 -7.20 -35.58 -0.21
N ASP A 52 -8.31 -35.76 0.50
CA ASP A 52 -8.82 -37.07 0.90
C ASP A 52 -9.44 -37.81 -0.29
N GLY A 53 -9.08 -39.08 -0.44
CA GLY A 53 -9.80 -40.03 -1.29
C GLY A 53 -9.72 -39.81 -2.81
N VAL A 54 -8.59 -39.31 -3.31
CA VAL A 54 -8.31 -39.16 -4.75
C VAL A 54 -8.14 -40.54 -5.40
N SER A 55 -8.75 -40.75 -6.56
CA SER A 55 -8.68 -42.04 -7.28
C SER A 55 -7.61 -42.00 -8.36
N PHE A 56 -6.49 -42.68 -8.12
CA PHE A 56 -5.35 -42.74 -9.04
C PHE A 56 -5.42 -43.97 -9.97
N PRO A 57 -5.28 -43.81 -11.30
CA PRO A 57 -5.25 -44.90 -12.25
C PRO A 57 -4.19 -45.95 -11.88
N GLY A 58 -4.58 -47.22 -11.86
CA GLY A 58 -3.67 -48.34 -11.54
C GLY A 58 -3.26 -48.46 -10.06
N VAL A 59 -3.56 -47.47 -9.22
CA VAL A 59 -3.21 -47.46 -7.78
C VAL A 59 -4.45 -47.58 -6.89
N GLY A 60 -5.58 -47.01 -7.33
CA GLY A 60 -6.84 -46.95 -6.58
C GLY A 60 -6.97 -45.68 -5.74
N ARG A 61 -7.91 -45.69 -4.80
CA ARG A 61 -8.19 -44.54 -3.94
C ARG A 61 -7.07 -44.34 -2.92
N ARG A 62 -6.54 -43.12 -2.80
CA ARG A 62 -5.50 -42.70 -1.84
C ARG A 62 -5.79 -41.32 -1.28
N ASN A 63 -5.25 -41.06 -0.10
CA ASN A 63 -5.10 -39.70 0.38
C ASN A 63 -3.88 -39.09 -0.27
N ALA A 64 -4.03 -37.93 -0.90
CA ALA A 64 -2.96 -37.31 -1.68
C ALA A 64 -2.37 -36.11 -0.94
N LEU A 65 -1.06 -36.09 -0.81
CA LEU A 65 -0.30 -34.91 -0.40
C LEU A 65 0.37 -34.28 -1.62
N TYR A 66 0.01 -33.05 -1.95
CA TYR A 66 0.63 -32.30 -3.05
C TYR A 66 1.71 -31.39 -2.51
N VAL A 67 2.89 -31.45 -3.13
CA VAL A 67 4.07 -30.67 -2.74
C VAL A 67 4.63 -29.96 -3.96
N ALA A 68 4.90 -28.66 -3.80
CA ALA A 68 5.54 -27.83 -4.81
C ALA A 68 6.88 -27.28 -4.28
N THR A 69 7.90 -27.24 -5.12
CA THR A 69 9.27 -26.89 -4.70
C THR A 69 9.88 -25.76 -5.52
N MET A 70 10.96 -25.17 -4.97
CA MET A 70 11.76 -24.14 -5.63
C MET A 70 12.48 -24.62 -6.89
N HIS A 71 12.51 -25.93 -7.16
CA HIS A 71 13.03 -26.49 -8.41
C HIS A 71 11.93 -26.69 -9.48
N ASN A 72 10.79 -26.00 -9.32
CA ASN A 72 9.60 -26.11 -10.17
C ASN A 72 9.06 -27.55 -10.28
N GLN A 73 9.22 -28.35 -9.23
CA GLN A 73 8.66 -29.70 -9.18
C GLN A 73 7.35 -29.70 -8.40
N VAL A 74 6.30 -30.25 -9.00
CA VAL A 74 5.02 -30.54 -8.33
C VAL A 74 4.85 -32.05 -8.28
N SER A 75 4.55 -32.59 -7.10
CA SER A 75 4.37 -34.02 -6.91
C SER A 75 3.16 -34.32 -6.04
N ALA A 76 2.46 -35.41 -6.35
CA ALA A 76 1.47 -36.01 -5.47
C ALA A 76 2.06 -37.25 -4.80
N PHE A 77 1.99 -37.32 -3.48
CA PHE A 77 2.40 -38.47 -2.69
C PHE A 77 1.19 -39.17 -2.09
N ASP A 78 1.31 -40.48 -1.84
CA ASP A 78 0.40 -41.17 -0.93
C ASP A 78 0.64 -40.64 0.49
N ALA A 79 -0.38 -40.04 1.10
CA ALA A 79 -0.26 -39.44 2.43
C ALA A 79 -0.31 -40.49 3.55
N ASP A 80 -0.68 -41.73 3.24
CA ASP A 80 -0.77 -42.84 4.19
C ASP A 80 0.43 -43.80 4.11
N ALA A 81 1.24 -43.70 3.06
CA ALA A 81 2.40 -44.54 2.85
C ALA A 81 3.62 -43.69 2.45
N GLY A 82 4.78 -43.95 3.05
CA GLY A 82 6.04 -43.40 2.55
C GLY A 82 6.42 -44.00 1.19
N GLY A 83 7.33 -43.35 0.46
CA GLY A 83 7.86 -43.84 -0.82
C GLY A 83 7.85 -42.81 -1.94
N ASP A 84 7.96 -43.31 -3.17
CA ASP A 84 7.98 -42.49 -4.38
C ASP A 84 6.61 -41.79 -4.60
N PRO A 85 6.60 -40.62 -5.27
CA PRO A 85 5.37 -39.93 -5.58
C PRO A 85 4.49 -40.75 -6.54
N LEU A 86 3.17 -40.65 -6.34
CA LEU A 86 2.14 -41.18 -7.25
C LEU A 86 2.28 -40.59 -8.65
N TRP A 87 2.63 -39.31 -8.73
CA TRP A 87 3.11 -38.66 -9.94
C TRP A 87 3.99 -37.46 -9.58
N SER A 88 4.88 -37.08 -10.50
CA SER A 88 5.70 -35.88 -10.37
C SER A 88 5.88 -35.19 -11.72
N ARG A 89 5.88 -33.86 -11.74
CA ARG A 89 6.02 -33.02 -12.94
C ARG A 89 6.98 -31.86 -12.69
N SER A 90 7.85 -31.61 -13.66
CA SER A 90 8.67 -30.40 -13.71
C SER A 90 7.98 -29.37 -14.59
N LEU A 91 7.82 -28.15 -14.09
CA LEU A 91 7.17 -27.04 -14.79
C LEU A 91 8.14 -26.14 -15.55
N GLY A 92 9.38 -26.60 -15.75
CA GLY A 92 10.42 -25.90 -16.50
C GLY A 92 11.63 -25.49 -15.66
N PRO A 93 12.65 -24.87 -16.29
CA PRO A 93 13.90 -24.50 -15.63
C PRO A 93 13.66 -23.40 -14.58
N PHE A 94 14.03 -23.66 -13.33
CA PHE A 94 14.01 -22.68 -12.25
C PHE A 94 15.18 -21.68 -12.36
N VAL A 95 15.11 -20.58 -11.61
CA VAL A 95 16.23 -19.62 -11.50
C VAL A 95 17.21 -20.13 -10.44
N SER A 96 18.43 -20.51 -10.80
CA SER A 96 19.47 -20.83 -9.80
C SER A 96 19.98 -19.57 -9.12
N LEU A 97 20.20 -19.62 -7.80
CA LEU A 97 20.78 -18.50 -7.04
C LEU A 97 22.26 -18.77 -6.68
N PRO A 98 23.12 -17.73 -6.62
CA PRO A 98 22.79 -16.32 -6.88
C PRO A 98 22.58 -16.01 -8.36
N ASP A 99 21.65 -15.09 -8.64
CA ASP A 99 21.40 -14.51 -9.96
C ASP A 99 21.47 -12.98 -9.83
N ALA A 100 22.26 -12.30 -10.67
CA ALA A 100 22.48 -10.86 -10.59
C ALA A 100 21.23 -10.01 -10.89
N ASN A 101 20.22 -10.61 -11.52
CA ASN A 101 18.95 -9.97 -11.89
C ASN A 101 17.84 -10.24 -10.88
N ILE A 102 18.09 -11.04 -9.83
CA ILE A 102 17.15 -11.34 -8.74
C ILE A 102 17.65 -10.69 -7.46
N GLY A 103 16.90 -9.71 -6.98
CA GLY A 103 17.20 -8.98 -5.75
C GLY A 103 18.47 -8.12 -5.80
N PRO A 104 18.80 -7.42 -4.70
CA PRO A 104 19.98 -6.58 -4.61
C PRO A 104 21.28 -7.41 -4.53
N GLY A 105 22.43 -6.76 -4.68
CA GLY A 105 23.73 -7.42 -4.55
C GLY A 105 23.88 -8.14 -3.20
N GLY A 106 24.19 -9.44 -3.23
CA GLY A 106 24.30 -10.26 -2.02
C GLY A 106 22.96 -10.79 -1.48
N TYR A 107 21.89 -10.79 -2.29
CA TYR A 107 20.57 -11.32 -1.96
C TYR A 107 20.61 -12.72 -1.34
N LYS A 108 19.92 -12.90 -0.19
CA LYS A 108 19.89 -14.14 0.61
C LYS A 108 18.52 -14.45 1.23
N ASP A 109 17.47 -13.69 0.90
CA ASP A 109 16.14 -13.93 1.47
C ASP A 109 15.56 -15.25 0.95
N ILE A 110 15.87 -15.61 -0.29
CA ILE A 110 15.63 -16.94 -0.83
C ILE A 110 16.99 -17.60 -1.05
N ALA A 111 17.09 -18.86 -0.62
CA ALA A 111 18.28 -19.68 -0.83
C ALA A 111 18.12 -20.54 -2.09
N ASP A 112 19.23 -21.15 -2.55
CA ASP A 112 19.32 -22.20 -3.59
C ASP A 112 18.76 -21.84 -4.99
N ALA A 113 17.45 -21.62 -5.10
CA ALA A 113 16.75 -21.38 -6.35
C ALA A 113 15.47 -20.55 -6.16
N VAL A 114 14.98 -19.90 -7.23
CA VAL A 114 13.63 -19.35 -7.34
C VAL A 114 12.82 -20.16 -8.36
N GLY A 115 11.76 -20.79 -7.87
CA GLY A 115 10.80 -21.54 -8.69
C GLY A 115 9.38 -21.31 -8.17
N ILE A 116 8.74 -22.37 -7.67
CA ILE A 116 7.43 -22.26 -7.01
C ILE A 116 7.67 -21.86 -5.54
N VAL A 117 7.48 -20.57 -5.25
CA VAL A 117 7.62 -20.01 -3.90
C VAL A 117 6.30 -20.10 -3.13
N SER A 118 5.18 -19.77 -3.79
CA SER A 118 3.89 -19.66 -3.14
C SER A 118 3.18 -20.99 -2.94
N THR A 119 2.30 -21.03 -1.94
CA THR A 119 1.38 -22.16 -1.78
C THR A 119 0.36 -22.20 -2.92
N PRO A 120 0.22 -23.33 -3.64
CA PRO A 120 -0.83 -23.55 -4.65
C PRO A 120 -2.26 -23.47 -4.10
N VAL A 121 -3.26 -23.61 -4.97
CA VAL A 121 -4.66 -23.81 -4.56
C VAL A 121 -5.32 -24.92 -5.36
N VAL A 122 -6.10 -25.78 -4.70
CA VAL A 122 -6.82 -26.90 -5.32
C VAL A 122 -8.30 -26.55 -5.52
N SER A 123 -8.81 -26.84 -6.71
CA SER A 123 -10.25 -26.90 -6.98
C SER A 123 -10.68 -28.35 -7.20
N LEU A 124 -11.50 -28.87 -6.27
CA LEU A 124 -12.13 -30.18 -6.44
C LEU A 124 -13.21 -30.15 -7.54
N ARG A 125 -13.83 -28.99 -7.80
CA ARG A 125 -14.80 -28.84 -8.90
C ARG A 125 -14.12 -29.06 -10.25
N HIS A 126 -12.96 -28.43 -10.45
CA HIS A 126 -12.22 -28.48 -11.72
C HIS A 126 -11.26 -29.67 -11.79
N GLN A 127 -11.13 -30.43 -10.70
CA GLN A 127 -10.14 -31.49 -10.53
C GLN A 127 -8.74 -30.98 -10.91
N ALA A 128 -8.36 -29.81 -10.39
CA ALA A 128 -7.12 -29.15 -10.72
C ALA A 128 -6.40 -28.57 -9.49
N ILE A 129 -5.07 -28.55 -9.55
CA ILE A 129 -4.20 -27.73 -8.70
C ILE A 129 -3.64 -26.57 -9.54
N TYR A 130 -3.88 -25.35 -9.07
CA TYR A 130 -3.36 -24.13 -9.70
C TYR A 130 -2.09 -23.70 -8.99
N VAL A 131 -1.04 -23.43 -9.76
CA VAL A 131 0.30 -23.14 -9.24
C VAL A 131 1.00 -22.11 -10.11
N VAL A 132 1.75 -21.20 -9.50
CA VAL A 132 2.58 -20.24 -10.23
C VAL A 132 4.04 -20.68 -10.14
N ALA A 133 4.66 -20.89 -11.30
CA ALA A 133 6.07 -21.22 -11.41
C ALA A 133 6.84 -20.05 -12.02
N MET A 134 8.02 -19.78 -11.46
CA MET A 134 9.00 -18.86 -12.04
C MET A 134 10.02 -19.65 -12.85
N THR A 135 10.20 -19.29 -14.12
CA THR A 135 11.11 -19.97 -15.04
C THR A 135 12.17 -19.02 -15.61
N HIS A 136 13.36 -19.56 -15.86
CA HIS A 136 14.47 -18.87 -16.51
C HIS A 136 14.79 -19.54 -17.86
N GLU A 137 14.39 -18.89 -18.95
CA GLU A 137 14.48 -19.42 -20.31
C GLU A 137 15.41 -18.53 -21.14
N GLY A 138 16.66 -18.97 -21.30
CA GLY A 138 17.69 -18.15 -21.96
C GLY A 138 18.05 -16.93 -21.11
N SER A 139 17.63 -15.74 -21.53
CA SER A 139 17.80 -14.48 -20.78
C SER A 139 16.51 -13.93 -20.18
N GLN A 140 15.40 -14.67 -20.34
CA GLN A 140 14.07 -14.20 -19.98
C GLN A 140 13.55 -14.90 -18.73
N TYR A 141 12.80 -14.12 -17.95
CA TYR A 141 12.24 -14.53 -16.68
C TYR A 141 10.70 -14.51 -16.79
N HIS A 142 10.04 -15.61 -16.45
CA HIS A 142 8.60 -15.74 -16.63
C HIS A 142 7.92 -16.33 -15.41
N HIS A 143 6.94 -15.60 -14.86
CA HIS A 143 5.91 -16.21 -14.03
C HIS A 143 4.79 -16.75 -14.92
N ARG A 144 4.41 -18.01 -14.71
CA ARG A 144 3.29 -18.64 -15.42
C ARG A 144 2.35 -19.32 -14.44
N LEU A 145 1.05 -19.19 -14.68
CA LEU A 145 0.00 -19.90 -13.97
C LEU A 145 -0.30 -21.20 -14.71
N HIS A 146 -0.15 -22.31 -13.99
CA HIS A 146 -0.41 -23.67 -14.44
C HIS A 146 -1.73 -24.18 -13.83
N ALA A 147 -2.40 -25.10 -14.51
CA ALA A 147 -3.58 -25.82 -13.98
C ALA A 147 -3.38 -27.32 -14.19
N LEU A 148 -2.80 -27.98 -13.19
CA LEU A 148 -2.46 -29.39 -13.32
C LEU A 148 -3.62 -30.27 -12.86
N ASP A 149 -3.86 -31.36 -13.57
CA ASP A 149 -4.82 -32.37 -13.17
C ASP A 149 -4.40 -33.03 -11.84
N LEU A 150 -5.34 -33.11 -10.89
CA LEU A 150 -5.04 -33.67 -9.55
C LEU A 150 -4.56 -35.12 -9.61
N VAL A 151 -5.03 -35.88 -10.58
CA VAL A 151 -4.80 -37.32 -10.66
C VAL A 151 -3.54 -37.65 -11.44
N THR A 152 -3.24 -36.89 -12.49
CA THR A 152 -2.16 -37.22 -13.43
C THR A 152 -0.98 -36.24 -13.38
N GLY A 153 -1.20 -35.02 -12.88
CA GLY A 153 -0.27 -33.90 -12.95
C GLY A 153 -0.17 -33.25 -14.34
N GLU A 154 -0.89 -33.75 -15.34
CA GLU A 154 -0.86 -33.18 -16.70
C GLU A 154 -1.54 -31.81 -16.75
N GLU A 155 -1.09 -30.95 -17.68
CA GLU A 155 -1.72 -29.65 -17.86
C GLU A 155 -3.17 -29.75 -18.33
N LYS A 156 -3.99 -28.84 -17.82
CA LYS A 156 -5.39 -28.65 -18.20
C LYS A 156 -5.61 -27.26 -18.76
N LEU A 157 -6.80 -27.07 -19.34
CA LEU A 157 -7.33 -25.76 -19.71
C LEU A 157 -6.46 -25.00 -20.73
N GLY A 158 -5.63 -25.71 -21.50
CA GLY A 158 -4.71 -25.10 -22.47
C GLY A 158 -3.57 -24.31 -21.83
N GLY A 159 -3.30 -24.52 -20.53
CA GLY A 159 -2.20 -23.87 -19.81
C GLY A 159 -0.80 -24.41 -20.18
N PRO A 160 0.25 -23.74 -19.67
CA PRO A 160 0.20 -22.60 -18.75
C PRO A 160 -0.06 -21.25 -19.43
N VAL A 161 -0.49 -20.26 -18.65
CA VAL A 161 -0.67 -18.85 -19.10
C VAL A 161 0.31 -17.90 -18.42
N SER A 162 0.81 -16.90 -19.16
CA SER A 162 1.74 -15.91 -18.59
C SER A 162 1.05 -14.99 -17.58
N VAL A 163 1.70 -14.75 -16.46
CA VAL A 163 1.32 -13.67 -15.52
C VAL A 163 2.07 -12.41 -15.94
N GLN A 164 1.38 -11.55 -16.68
CA GLN A 164 1.94 -10.33 -17.26
C GLN A 164 0.86 -9.26 -17.43
N GLY A 165 1.27 -8.00 -17.47
CA GLY A 165 0.38 -6.87 -17.73
C GLY A 165 1.03 -5.53 -17.46
N SER A 166 0.30 -4.48 -17.77
CA SER A 166 0.67 -3.10 -17.50
C SER A 166 -0.57 -2.29 -17.15
N VAL A 167 -0.37 -1.16 -16.45
CA VAL A 167 -1.44 -0.26 -16.01
C VAL A 167 -1.00 1.19 -16.18
N PRO A 168 -1.93 2.12 -16.45
CA PRO A 168 -1.60 3.55 -16.45
C PRO A 168 -1.10 4.00 -15.07
N GLY A 169 -0.01 4.75 -15.03
CA GLY A 169 0.61 5.20 -13.78
C GLY A 169 1.97 5.85 -14.02
N THR A 170 2.36 6.71 -13.09
CA THR A 170 3.63 7.46 -13.11
C THR A 170 4.59 7.00 -12.01
N GLY A 171 4.27 5.89 -11.32
CA GLY A 171 5.12 5.32 -10.29
C GLY A 171 6.48 4.84 -10.80
N ASP A 172 7.30 4.37 -9.86
CA ASP A 172 8.67 3.91 -10.11
C ASP A 172 8.73 2.85 -11.23
N GLY A 173 9.71 2.97 -12.12
CA GLY A 173 9.83 2.06 -13.28
C GLY A 173 8.77 2.28 -14.37
N SER A 174 7.92 3.31 -14.27
CA SER A 174 7.03 3.69 -15.37
C SER A 174 7.78 4.23 -16.59
N SER A 175 7.17 4.07 -17.77
CA SER A 175 7.60 4.70 -19.00
C SER A 175 6.37 5.19 -19.76
N SER A 176 6.40 6.46 -20.19
CA SER A 176 5.30 7.09 -20.95
C SER A 176 3.93 6.93 -20.28
N GLY A 177 3.86 7.14 -18.96
CA GLY A 177 2.61 7.05 -18.18
C GLY A 177 2.08 5.63 -17.97
N THR A 178 2.92 4.60 -18.19
CA THR A 178 2.56 3.20 -18.00
C THR A 178 3.56 2.50 -17.09
N VAL A 179 3.06 1.80 -16.07
CA VAL A 179 3.83 0.89 -15.21
C VAL A 179 3.65 -0.54 -15.74
N THR A 180 4.75 -1.27 -15.95
CA THR A 180 4.73 -2.63 -16.52
C THR A 180 5.27 -3.66 -15.54
N PHE A 181 4.54 -4.77 -15.36
CA PHE A 181 4.97 -5.87 -14.51
C PHE A 181 6.22 -6.55 -15.10
N THR A 182 7.22 -6.77 -14.24
CA THR A 182 8.51 -7.36 -14.63
C THR A 182 8.86 -8.52 -13.68
N SER A 183 8.95 -9.73 -14.22
CA SER A 183 9.04 -10.96 -13.41
C SER A 183 10.27 -11.03 -12.52
N ASN A 184 11.45 -10.62 -12.96
CA ASN A 184 12.67 -10.71 -12.15
C ASN A 184 12.78 -9.62 -11.06
N LEU A 185 11.87 -8.64 -11.05
CA LEU A 185 11.77 -7.64 -9.98
C LEU A 185 10.72 -8.04 -8.92
N HIS A 186 9.75 -8.89 -9.28
CA HIS A 186 8.59 -9.16 -8.44
C HIS A 186 8.56 -10.60 -7.94
N ASN A 187 8.57 -10.77 -6.63
CA ASN A 187 8.56 -12.09 -5.98
C ASN A 187 7.13 -12.55 -5.73
N GLN A 188 6.75 -13.69 -6.29
CA GLN A 188 5.45 -14.32 -6.07
C GLN A 188 5.45 -15.14 -4.77
N ARG A 189 5.60 -14.45 -3.65
CA ARG A 189 5.66 -15.06 -2.31
C ARG A 189 4.29 -15.40 -1.69
N PRO A 190 3.26 -14.53 -1.79
CA PRO A 190 1.95 -14.83 -1.22
C PRO A 190 1.31 -16.08 -1.81
N ALA A 191 0.68 -16.90 -0.97
CA ALA A 191 -0.12 -18.03 -1.43
C ALA A 191 -1.27 -17.60 -2.37
N LEU A 192 -1.67 -18.51 -3.26
CA LEU A 192 -2.82 -18.27 -4.12
C LEU A 192 -4.12 -18.26 -3.31
N LEU A 193 -5.09 -17.49 -3.80
CA LEU A 193 -6.48 -17.52 -3.35
C LEU A 193 -7.37 -17.94 -4.52
N LEU A 194 -8.25 -18.91 -4.29
CA LEU A 194 -9.38 -19.20 -5.19
C LEU A 194 -10.67 -18.76 -4.50
N ALA A 195 -11.33 -17.75 -5.05
CA ALA A 195 -12.64 -17.28 -4.58
C ALA A 195 -13.47 -16.80 -5.78
N ASN A 196 -14.78 -17.09 -5.79
CA ASN A 196 -15.70 -16.71 -6.87
C ASN A 196 -15.17 -17.05 -8.27
N GLU A 197 -14.72 -18.30 -8.46
CA GLU A 197 -14.14 -18.79 -9.72
C GLU A 197 -12.95 -17.93 -10.23
N THR A 198 -12.31 -17.17 -9.34
CA THR A 198 -11.14 -16.35 -9.66
C THR A 198 -9.95 -16.78 -8.81
N ILE A 199 -8.83 -17.02 -9.49
CA ILE A 199 -7.51 -17.29 -8.91
C ILE A 199 -6.79 -15.95 -8.80
N TYR A 200 -6.53 -15.52 -7.57
CA TYR A 200 -5.79 -14.29 -7.27
C TYR A 200 -4.31 -14.61 -7.04
N VAL A 201 -3.45 -13.88 -7.75
CA VAL A 201 -1.99 -14.02 -7.70
C VAL A 201 -1.40 -12.68 -7.27
N ALA A 202 -0.82 -12.63 -6.07
CA ALA A 202 -0.21 -11.43 -5.51
C ALA A 202 1.33 -11.48 -5.52
N PHE A 203 1.97 -10.31 -5.58
CA PHE A 203 3.42 -10.14 -5.68
C PHE A 203 3.96 -9.07 -4.73
N ALA A 204 5.23 -9.25 -4.34
CA ALA A 204 6.08 -8.23 -3.71
C ALA A 204 7.39 -8.09 -4.50
N SER A 205 8.53 -7.90 -3.82
CA SER A 205 9.85 -7.74 -4.45
C SER A 205 10.81 -8.89 -4.11
N TYR A 206 11.90 -9.01 -4.86
CA TYR A 206 13.07 -9.73 -4.39
C TYR A 206 13.95 -8.76 -3.58
N GLY A 207 13.92 -8.84 -2.25
CA GLY A 207 14.82 -8.11 -1.35
C GLY A 207 14.77 -6.59 -1.50
N ASP A 208 13.57 -6.02 -1.63
CA ASP A 208 13.35 -4.57 -1.76
C ASP A 208 14.13 -3.90 -2.91
N ARG A 209 14.44 -4.64 -3.97
CA ARG A 209 15.09 -4.07 -5.15
C ARG A 209 14.11 -3.20 -5.92
N ASP A 210 14.35 -1.89 -5.90
CA ASP A 210 13.64 -0.92 -6.74
C ASP A 210 14.00 -1.09 -8.24
N PRO A 211 13.07 -0.77 -9.17
CA PRO A 211 11.67 -0.43 -8.92
C PRO A 211 10.82 -1.67 -8.65
N TYR A 212 9.90 -1.60 -7.70
CA TYR A 212 8.92 -2.67 -7.46
C TYR A 212 7.59 -2.12 -6.95
N HIS A 213 6.52 -2.91 -7.11
CA HIS A 213 5.20 -2.63 -6.52
C HIS A 213 4.55 -3.89 -5.96
N GLY A 214 3.49 -3.72 -5.17
CA GLY A 214 2.53 -4.80 -4.95
C GLY A 214 1.63 -4.96 -6.17
N TRP A 215 1.57 -6.16 -6.76
CA TRP A 215 0.68 -6.47 -7.88
C TRP A 215 -0.32 -7.55 -7.51
N VAL A 216 -1.54 -7.46 -8.04
CA VAL A 216 -2.54 -8.53 -7.98
C VAL A 216 -3.15 -8.77 -9.35
N PHE A 217 -3.02 -10.01 -9.81
CA PHE A 217 -3.65 -10.51 -11.02
C PHE A 217 -4.79 -11.46 -10.66
N GLY A 218 -5.82 -11.51 -11.52
CA GLY A 218 -6.93 -12.44 -11.40
C GLY A 218 -7.01 -13.30 -12.65
N PHE A 219 -7.33 -14.59 -12.49
CA PHE A 219 -7.54 -15.52 -13.58
C PHE A 219 -8.81 -16.33 -13.35
N ASP A 220 -9.58 -16.57 -14.41
CA ASP A 220 -10.75 -17.43 -14.35
C ASP A 220 -10.33 -18.89 -14.11
N ALA A 221 -10.93 -19.55 -13.11
CA ALA A 221 -10.52 -20.89 -12.72
C ALA A 221 -10.93 -21.97 -13.75
N GLU A 222 -11.99 -21.73 -14.51
CA GLU A 222 -12.48 -22.68 -15.52
C GLU A 222 -11.71 -22.56 -16.84
N THR A 223 -11.21 -21.38 -17.18
CA THR A 223 -10.63 -21.09 -18.51
C THR A 223 -9.19 -20.59 -18.50
N LEU A 224 -8.64 -20.25 -17.34
CA LEU A 224 -7.37 -19.52 -17.17
C LEU A 224 -7.31 -18.15 -17.85
N ALA A 225 -8.44 -17.61 -18.30
CA ALA A 225 -8.48 -16.26 -18.86
C ALA A 225 -8.17 -15.22 -17.78
N ARG A 226 -7.20 -14.33 -18.04
CA ARG A 226 -6.90 -13.20 -17.13
C ARG A 226 -8.12 -12.29 -17.01
N ARG A 227 -8.52 -11.97 -15.77
CA ARG A 227 -9.51 -10.93 -15.48
C ARG A 227 -9.00 -9.58 -16.00
N PRO A 228 -9.87 -8.68 -16.49
CA PRO A 228 -9.45 -7.46 -17.19
C PRO A 228 -8.65 -6.51 -16.30
N ASN A 229 -9.10 -6.31 -15.07
CA ASN A 229 -8.46 -5.42 -14.11
C ASN A 229 -7.19 -6.04 -13.53
N ILE A 230 -6.21 -5.18 -13.23
CA ILE A 230 -5.00 -5.50 -12.49
C ILE A 230 -4.93 -4.47 -11.37
N PHE A 231 -4.76 -4.93 -10.14
CA PHE A 231 -4.53 -4.03 -9.01
C PHE A 231 -3.04 -3.86 -8.77
N ILE A 232 -2.64 -2.64 -8.46
CA ILE A 232 -1.28 -2.25 -8.11
C ILE A 232 -1.35 -1.33 -6.89
N THR A 233 -0.52 -1.59 -5.88
CA THR A 233 -0.61 -0.90 -4.59
C THR A 233 -0.17 0.56 -4.66
N THR A 234 0.81 0.88 -5.49
CA THR A 234 1.48 2.20 -5.52
C THR A 234 1.68 2.71 -6.95
N ARG A 235 0.62 2.70 -7.79
CA ARG A 235 0.69 3.06 -9.22
C ARG A 235 1.27 4.43 -9.56
N PHE A 236 1.30 5.35 -8.60
CA PHE A 236 1.84 6.71 -8.74
C PHE A 236 3.03 6.97 -7.79
N GLY A 237 3.49 5.95 -7.07
CA GLY A 237 4.62 6.00 -6.16
C GLY A 237 5.55 4.81 -6.38
N GLY A 238 6.19 4.31 -5.32
CA GLY A 238 7.06 3.14 -5.39
C GLY A 238 6.80 2.17 -4.23
N ARG A 239 7.32 0.95 -4.38
CA ARG A 239 7.31 -0.12 -3.36
C ARG A 239 5.89 -0.57 -2.98
N GLY A 240 5.61 -0.82 -1.70
CA GLY A 240 4.28 -1.25 -1.24
C GLY A 240 3.99 -2.72 -1.60
N GLY A 241 5.00 -3.58 -1.49
CA GLY A 241 4.90 -5.00 -1.85
C GLY A 241 3.91 -5.77 -0.97
N ILE A 242 3.26 -6.80 -1.55
CA ILE A 242 2.33 -7.69 -0.83
C ILE A 242 3.12 -8.89 -0.33
N TRP A 243 3.70 -8.75 0.85
CA TRP A 243 4.72 -9.64 1.39
C TRP A 243 4.11 -10.84 2.13
N MET A 244 3.20 -10.55 3.06
CA MET A 244 2.34 -11.41 3.88
C MET A 244 3.00 -12.64 4.51
N ALA A 245 4.34 -12.69 4.63
CA ALA A 245 5.08 -13.87 5.09
C ALA A 245 4.57 -15.20 4.50
N GLY A 246 4.39 -15.26 3.17
CA GLY A 246 3.92 -16.46 2.47
C GLY A 246 2.42 -16.77 2.63
N GLN A 247 1.71 -16.03 3.47
CA GLN A 247 0.26 -16.09 3.60
C GLN A 247 -0.40 -15.56 2.32
N GLY A 248 -1.54 -16.12 1.96
CA GLY A 248 -2.28 -15.66 0.78
C GLY A 248 -3.29 -14.57 1.12
N PRO A 249 -3.81 -13.84 0.11
CA PRO A 249 -4.96 -12.98 0.30
C PRO A 249 -6.12 -13.74 0.94
N ALA A 250 -6.89 -13.08 1.80
CA ALA A 250 -8.10 -13.64 2.40
C ALA A 250 -9.35 -13.19 1.62
N ALA A 251 -10.44 -13.93 1.70
CA ALA A 251 -11.73 -13.52 1.15
C ALA A 251 -12.88 -13.75 2.13
N ASP A 252 -13.80 -12.80 2.15
CA ASP A 252 -15.06 -12.91 2.89
C ASP A 252 -16.14 -13.65 2.06
N ALA A 253 -17.29 -13.90 2.69
CA ALA A 253 -18.43 -14.56 2.04
C ALA A 253 -19.09 -13.72 0.94
N ALA A 254 -18.86 -12.40 0.91
CA ALA A 254 -19.33 -11.51 -0.15
C ALA A 254 -18.38 -11.51 -1.37
N GLY A 255 -17.21 -12.12 -1.24
CA GLY A 255 -16.19 -12.16 -2.28
C GLY A 255 -15.16 -11.05 -2.23
N SER A 256 -15.19 -10.18 -1.24
CA SER A 256 -14.17 -9.15 -1.08
C SER A 256 -12.85 -9.82 -0.74
N VAL A 257 -11.76 -9.32 -1.33
CA VAL A 257 -10.41 -9.85 -1.14
C VAL A 257 -9.60 -8.88 -0.28
N TYR A 258 -8.90 -9.40 0.72
CA TYR A 258 -8.12 -8.64 1.69
C TYR A 258 -6.64 -8.99 1.60
N LEU A 259 -5.81 -7.95 1.56
CA LEU A 259 -4.34 -8.06 1.48
C LEU A 259 -3.67 -6.99 2.34
N ILE A 260 -2.42 -7.24 2.72
CA ILE A 260 -1.63 -6.33 3.54
C ILE A 260 -0.35 -5.95 2.80
N THR A 261 -0.05 -4.66 2.74
CA THR A 261 1.09 -4.09 2.03
C THR A 261 2.17 -3.64 3.00
N GLY A 262 3.43 -3.76 2.59
CA GLY A 262 4.58 -3.28 3.37
C GLY A 262 5.01 -1.87 3.00
N ASN A 263 6.26 -1.53 3.35
CA ASN A 263 6.90 -0.25 3.08
C ASN A 263 6.64 0.26 1.67
N GLY A 264 6.20 1.50 1.54
CA GLY A 264 6.14 2.18 0.24
C GLY A 264 5.47 3.53 0.30
N THR A 265 5.36 4.18 -0.86
CA THR A 265 4.69 5.48 -0.94
C THR A 265 3.26 5.34 -0.45
N PHE A 266 2.91 6.11 0.58
CA PHE A 266 1.53 6.31 1.00
C PHE A 266 1.08 7.71 0.59
N ALA A 267 -0.05 7.79 -0.12
CA ALA A 267 -0.71 9.04 -0.46
C ALA A 267 -2.20 8.77 -0.72
N GLN A 268 -3.08 9.64 -0.23
CA GLN A 268 -4.53 9.51 -0.47
C GLN A 268 -4.92 9.99 -1.87
N THR A 269 -4.21 10.99 -2.36
CA THR A 269 -4.33 11.51 -3.72
C THR A 269 -3.01 11.41 -4.45
N ASN A 270 -3.02 11.49 -5.78
CA ASN A 270 -1.80 11.49 -6.59
C ASN A 270 -1.93 12.36 -7.85
N ILE A 271 -0.78 12.78 -8.37
CA ILE A 271 -0.63 13.44 -9.66
C ILE A 271 -0.71 12.37 -10.76
N ALA A 272 -1.70 12.50 -11.64
CA ALA A 272 -1.88 11.67 -12.83
C ALA A 272 -1.93 12.52 -14.11
N ASP A 273 -1.81 11.86 -15.26
CA ASP A 273 -1.91 12.48 -16.59
C ASP A 273 -0.99 13.72 -16.75
N LYS A 274 0.18 13.67 -16.09
CA LYS A 274 1.16 14.75 -16.13
C LYS A 274 1.64 14.98 -17.56
N VAL A 275 1.57 16.24 -17.98
CA VAL A 275 2.15 16.74 -19.23
C VAL A 275 3.24 17.75 -18.89
N VAL A 276 4.45 17.49 -19.39
CA VAL A 276 5.53 18.48 -19.45
C VAL A 276 5.34 19.30 -20.73
N LEU A 277 5.02 20.58 -20.60
CA LEU A 277 4.87 21.48 -21.74
C LEU A 277 6.24 21.89 -22.26
N GLY A 278 6.34 22.17 -23.56
CA GLY A 278 7.58 22.72 -24.17
C GLY A 278 7.86 24.18 -23.81
N GLU A 279 7.10 24.75 -22.89
CA GLU A 279 7.17 26.13 -22.44
C GLU A 279 7.96 26.21 -21.12
N THR A 280 8.71 27.30 -20.94
CA THR A 280 9.57 27.49 -19.77
C THR A 280 9.16 28.75 -19.02
N ALA A 281 9.08 28.66 -17.69
CA ALA A 281 8.59 29.75 -16.84
C ALA A 281 9.65 30.25 -15.85
N LEU A 282 9.68 31.58 -15.67
CA LEU A 282 10.59 32.24 -14.73
C LEU A 282 10.17 32.01 -13.27
N GLY A 283 8.87 32.09 -12.99
CA GLY A 283 8.29 32.03 -11.64
C GLY A 283 7.09 31.08 -11.58
N HIS A 284 6.14 31.37 -10.69
CA HIS A 284 4.91 30.59 -10.55
C HIS A 284 4.01 30.77 -11.79
N PRO A 285 3.34 29.72 -12.28
CA PRO A 285 2.30 29.87 -13.27
C PRO A 285 1.00 30.33 -12.62
N ALA A 286 0.03 30.70 -13.45
CA ALA A 286 -1.36 30.89 -13.10
C ALA A 286 -2.22 29.87 -13.85
N LEU A 287 -3.28 29.39 -13.20
CA LEU A 287 -4.21 28.41 -13.76
C LEU A 287 -5.63 28.78 -13.34
N VAL A 288 -6.57 28.83 -14.27
CA VAL A 288 -7.98 29.13 -13.98
C VAL A 288 -8.92 28.38 -14.92
N ASP A 289 -10.10 28.00 -14.43
CA ASP A 289 -11.22 27.60 -15.27
C ASP A 289 -11.86 28.84 -15.93
N HIS A 290 -12.00 28.78 -17.25
CA HIS A 290 -12.71 29.78 -18.01
C HIS A 290 -14.07 29.26 -18.48
N GLN A 291 -15.11 29.79 -17.85
CA GLN A 291 -16.52 29.56 -18.18
C GLN A 291 -16.97 28.10 -18.09
N GLY A 292 -16.28 27.25 -17.32
CA GLY A 292 -16.58 25.82 -17.22
C GLY A 292 -16.28 25.03 -18.49
N GLN A 293 -15.50 25.62 -19.42
CA GLN A 293 -15.24 25.03 -20.75
C GLN A 293 -13.79 24.61 -20.95
N LEU A 294 -12.85 25.38 -20.40
CA LEU A 294 -11.43 25.20 -20.63
C LEU A 294 -10.61 25.74 -19.47
N LEU A 295 -9.38 25.26 -19.35
CA LEU A 295 -8.36 25.83 -18.50
C LEU A 295 -7.51 26.83 -19.28
N VAL A 296 -7.23 27.97 -18.66
CA VAL A 296 -6.22 28.91 -19.14
C VAL A 296 -5.01 28.86 -18.22
N ILE A 297 -3.83 28.78 -18.82
CA ILE A 297 -2.54 28.78 -18.13
C ILE A 297 -1.81 30.07 -18.50
N GLY A 298 -1.34 30.81 -17.51
CA GLY A 298 -0.55 32.03 -17.69
C GLY A 298 0.84 31.89 -17.08
N TRP A 299 1.87 32.41 -17.74
CA TRP A 299 3.23 32.37 -17.20
C TRP A 299 4.10 33.52 -17.74
N THR A 300 5.17 33.83 -17.01
CA THR A 300 6.25 34.70 -17.47
C THR A 300 7.33 33.83 -18.08
N GLY A 301 7.66 34.06 -19.35
CA GLY A 301 8.65 33.28 -20.08
C GLY A 301 10.07 33.48 -19.56
N THR A 302 10.95 32.51 -19.80
CA THR A 302 12.39 32.65 -19.56
C THR A 302 13.14 33.29 -20.72
N ASP A 303 12.43 33.83 -21.71
CA ASP A 303 13.04 34.56 -22.81
C ASP A 303 13.71 35.86 -22.32
N ALA A 304 14.58 36.44 -23.15
CA ALA A 304 15.41 37.58 -22.75
C ALA A 304 14.60 38.81 -22.29
N ARG A 305 13.36 38.97 -22.75
CA ARG A 305 12.47 40.07 -22.35
C ARG A 305 11.51 39.69 -21.23
N ARG A 306 11.35 38.39 -20.93
CA ARG A 306 10.43 37.86 -19.91
C ARG A 306 8.98 38.18 -20.23
N HIS A 307 8.54 37.81 -21.43
CA HIS A 307 7.18 38.13 -21.86
C HIS A 307 6.13 37.41 -21.02
N VAL A 308 4.97 38.05 -20.85
CA VAL A 308 3.78 37.42 -20.30
C VAL A 308 3.09 36.60 -21.40
N ASN A 309 2.76 35.35 -21.08
CA ASN A 309 2.17 34.41 -22.02
C ASN A 309 0.90 33.81 -21.43
N ILE A 310 -0.04 33.42 -22.31
CA ILE A 310 -1.15 32.54 -21.96
C ILE A 310 -1.29 31.41 -22.99
N THR A 311 -1.90 30.30 -22.57
CA THR A 311 -2.32 29.19 -23.44
C THR A 311 -3.56 28.53 -22.84
N GLN A 312 -4.22 27.64 -23.59
CA GLN A 312 -5.46 27.01 -23.16
C GLN A 312 -5.53 25.51 -23.46
N THR A 313 -6.33 24.80 -22.66
CA THR A 313 -6.61 23.37 -22.86
C THR A 313 -8.02 23.02 -22.39
N VAL A 314 -8.67 22.06 -23.06
CA VAL A 314 -10.03 21.60 -22.72
C VAL A 314 -10.03 20.37 -21.80
N ASN A 315 -8.88 19.71 -21.65
CA ASN A 315 -8.79 18.41 -20.97
C ASN A 315 -7.46 18.17 -20.24
N GLY A 316 -6.52 19.11 -20.27
CA GLY A 316 -5.24 19.00 -19.60
C GLY A 316 -4.17 18.17 -20.32
N SER A 317 -4.49 17.51 -21.44
CA SER A 317 -3.55 16.61 -22.14
C SER A 317 -2.88 17.26 -23.37
N GLY A 318 -3.31 18.46 -23.76
CA GLY A 318 -2.75 19.22 -24.89
C GLY A 318 -3.14 20.69 -24.84
N VAL A 319 -2.20 21.58 -25.18
CA VAL A 319 -2.37 23.04 -25.14
C VAL A 319 -2.48 23.63 -26.54
N THR A 320 -3.30 24.67 -26.70
CA THR A 320 -3.52 25.37 -27.98
C THR A 320 -3.69 26.87 -27.73
N GLY A 321 -3.68 27.67 -28.80
CA GLY A 321 -4.03 29.09 -28.72
C GLY A 321 -3.08 29.91 -27.87
N LYS A 322 -1.77 29.58 -27.87
CA LYS A 322 -0.76 30.37 -27.17
C LYS A 322 -0.78 31.82 -27.66
N VAL A 323 -0.79 32.76 -26.72
CA VAL A 323 -0.62 34.19 -26.96
C VAL A 323 0.58 34.66 -26.15
N THR A 324 1.52 35.32 -26.82
CA THR A 324 2.62 36.05 -26.18
C THR A 324 2.30 37.54 -26.25
N LEU A 325 2.14 38.18 -25.10
CA LEU A 325 1.86 39.60 -25.02
C LEU A 325 3.17 40.38 -25.18
N ASP A 326 3.12 41.59 -25.75
CA ASP A 326 4.24 42.54 -25.76
C ASP A 326 4.36 43.26 -24.40
N GLU A 327 4.20 42.49 -23.33
CA GLU A 327 4.23 42.92 -21.94
C GLU A 327 5.22 42.03 -21.19
N THR A 328 5.94 42.62 -20.25
CA THR A 328 7.05 41.96 -19.55
C THR A 328 6.81 41.97 -18.06
N SER A 329 7.17 40.87 -17.39
CA SER A 329 6.99 40.71 -15.94
C SER A 329 8.29 40.32 -15.24
N ILE A 330 8.45 40.78 -13.99
CA ILE A 330 9.60 40.38 -13.15
C ILE A 330 9.40 39.02 -12.45
N ASP A 331 8.16 38.56 -12.36
CA ASP A 331 7.76 37.34 -11.64
C ASP A 331 6.51 36.69 -12.31
N GLY A 332 5.94 35.65 -11.72
CA GLY A 332 4.72 34.99 -12.19
C GLY A 332 3.52 35.94 -12.32
N PRO A 333 2.70 35.80 -13.38
CA PRO A 333 1.45 36.55 -13.51
C PRO A 333 0.33 35.87 -12.69
N ALA A 334 -0.84 36.52 -12.63
CA ALA A 334 -2.05 35.96 -12.06
C ALA A 334 -3.24 36.05 -13.03
N LEU A 335 -4.14 35.08 -12.94
CA LEU A 335 -5.35 34.98 -13.75
C LEU A 335 -6.60 34.90 -12.86
N ALA A 336 -7.69 35.50 -13.32
CA ALA A 336 -9.03 35.25 -12.78
C ALA A 336 -10.05 35.26 -13.92
N SER A 337 -11.16 34.55 -13.73
CA SER A 337 -12.19 34.37 -14.75
C SER A 337 -13.56 34.71 -14.17
N GLY A 338 -14.30 35.55 -14.87
CA GLY A 338 -15.59 36.06 -14.40
C GLY A 338 -16.24 37.03 -15.36
N ASP A 339 -17.56 37.15 -15.32
CA ASP A 339 -18.35 38.01 -16.20
C ASP A 339 -18.00 37.87 -17.70
N GLY A 340 -17.70 36.65 -18.13
CA GLY A 340 -17.33 36.33 -19.51
C GLY A 340 -15.94 36.82 -19.93
N ARG A 341 -15.11 37.29 -18.98
CA ARG A 341 -13.76 37.83 -19.23
C ARG A 341 -12.71 36.98 -18.51
N LEU A 342 -11.55 36.87 -19.14
CA LEU A 342 -10.30 36.49 -18.48
C LEU A 342 -9.61 37.78 -18.05
N PHE A 343 -9.31 37.92 -16.77
CA PHE A 343 -8.47 38.97 -16.21
C PHE A 343 -7.05 38.45 -16.04
N LEU A 344 -6.07 39.28 -16.36
CA LEU A 344 -4.64 39.01 -16.27
C LEU A 344 -3.97 40.16 -15.52
N ALA A 345 -3.16 39.84 -14.52
CA ALA A 345 -2.34 40.81 -13.80
C ALA A 345 -0.87 40.37 -13.73
N TRP A 346 0.04 41.35 -13.74
CA TRP A 346 1.48 41.10 -13.64
C TRP A 346 2.19 42.31 -13.03
N THR A 347 3.39 42.05 -12.51
CA THR A 347 4.29 43.09 -12.00
C THR A 347 5.28 43.46 -13.08
N GLY A 348 5.17 44.68 -13.62
CA GLY A 348 5.93 45.11 -14.78
C GLY A 348 7.43 45.21 -14.54
N THR A 349 8.22 45.13 -15.61
CA THR A 349 9.67 45.39 -15.56
C THR A 349 10.02 46.89 -15.63
N ASP A 350 9.05 47.78 -15.40
CA ASP A 350 9.33 49.22 -15.30
C ASP A 350 10.14 49.53 -14.04
N SER A 351 10.81 50.68 -13.98
CA SER A 351 11.72 51.00 -12.87
C SER A 351 11.05 51.07 -11.49
N ALA A 352 9.72 51.14 -11.44
CA ALA A 352 8.94 51.18 -10.21
C ALA A 352 8.26 49.83 -9.89
N HIS A 353 8.43 48.82 -10.75
CA HIS A 353 7.77 47.51 -10.65
C HIS A 353 6.26 47.63 -10.38
N ARG A 354 5.58 48.45 -11.19
CA ARG A 354 4.13 48.68 -11.00
C ARG A 354 3.29 47.49 -11.39
N LEU A 355 2.17 47.33 -10.71
CA LEU A 355 1.14 46.34 -11.04
C LEU A 355 0.37 46.77 -12.28
N ASN A 356 0.09 45.82 -13.16
CA ASN A 356 -0.70 46.01 -14.37
C ASN A 356 -1.86 45.02 -14.39
N VAL A 357 -3.01 45.46 -14.91
CA VAL A 357 -4.19 44.61 -15.13
C VAL A 357 -4.68 44.80 -16.55
N SER A 358 -5.01 43.70 -17.23
CA SER A 358 -5.72 43.71 -18.51
C SER A 358 -6.75 42.58 -18.52
N SER A 359 -7.58 42.54 -19.56
CA SER A 359 -8.59 41.50 -19.72
C SER A 359 -8.83 41.17 -21.18
N SER A 360 -9.39 39.99 -21.42
CA SER A 360 -9.77 39.49 -22.73
C SER A 360 -11.13 38.80 -22.67
N THR A 361 -11.92 38.90 -23.75
CA THR A 361 -13.17 38.17 -23.95
C THR A 361 -13.02 37.01 -24.95
N ASP A 362 -11.91 36.94 -25.68
CA ASP A 362 -11.67 35.97 -26.75
C ASP A 362 -10.39 35.14 -26.56
N LEU A 363 -9.66 35.38 -25.46
CA LEU A 363 -8.38 34.76 -25.10
C LEU A 363 -7.27 34.99 -26.13
N ARG A 364 -7.43 35.95 -27.04
CA ARG A 364 -6.48 36.28 -28.11
C ARG A 364 -6.06 37.73 -28.06
N SER A 365 -7.04 38.62 -27.93
CA SER A 365 -6.87 40.06 -27.89
C SER A 365 -7.10 40.54 -26.46
N PHE A 366 -6.11 41.24 -25.91
CA PHE A 366 -6.19 41.85 -24.59
C PHE A 366 -6.46 43.35 -24.76
N GLY A 367 -7.40 43.88 -23.98
CA GLY A 367 -7.70 45.31 -23.97
C GLY A 367 -6.56 46.15 -23.39
N ASP A 368 -6.73 47.47 -23.41
CA ASP A 368 -5.76 48.40 -22.83
C ASP A 368 -5.44 48.04 -21.37
N LYS A 369 -4.15 48.02 -21.03
CA LYS A 369 -3.72 47.75 -19.67
C LYS A 369 -4.00 48.94 -18.76
N VAL A 370 -4.43 48.66 -17.55
CA VAL A 370 -4.43 49.60 -16.44
C VAL A 370 -3.17 49.42 -15.64
N THR A 371 -2.30 50.42 -15.64
CA THR A 371 -1.12 50.46 -14.78
C THR A 371 -1.47 51.17 -13.48
N LEU A 372 -1.42 50.41 -12.38
CA LEU A 372 -1.71 50.90 -11.04
C LEU A 372 -0.54 51.72 -10.49
N SER A 373 -0.79 52.54 -9.47
CA SER A 373 0.26 53.30 -8.76
C SER A 373 1.07 52.42 -7.80
N GLU A 374 0.49 51.27 -7.47
CA GLU A 374 0.93 50.24 -6.56
C GLU A 374 2.14 49.48 -7.11
N GLN A 375 3.06 49.12 -6.21
CA GLN A 375 4.37 48.55 -6.54
C GLN A 375 4.60 47.27 -5.76
N SER A 376 5.32 46.32 -6.37
CA SER A 376 5.72 45.07 -5.74
C SER A 376 7.04 44.57 -6.31
N ASN A 377 7.78 43.76 -5.55
CA ASN A 377 8.91 43.00 -6.08
C ASN A 377 8.55 41.54 -6.42
N HIS A 378 7.26 41.20 -6.34
CA HIS A 378 6.73 39.85 -6.53
C HIS A 378 5.51 39.87 -7.46
N GLY A 379 5.10 38.69 -7.93
CA GLY A 379 3.86 38.52 -8.69
C GLY A 379 2.61 38.92 -7.88
N PRO A 380 1.55 39.46 -8.54
CA PRO A 380 0.26 39.67 -7.89
C PRO A 380 -0.53 38.36 -7.80
N ALA A 381 -1.66 38.40 -7.10
CA ALA A 381 -2.68 37.34 -7.13
C ALA A 381 -4.06 37.90 -7.50
N LEU A 382 -4.85 37.11 -8.24
CA LEU A 382 -6.18 37.47 -8.68
C LEU A 382 -7.22 36.43 -8.22
N ALA A 383 -8.42 36.91 -7.94
CA ALA A 383 -9.61 36.08 -7.79
C ALA A 383 -10.81 36.88 -8.29
N PHE A 384 -11.84 36.19 -8.79
CA PHE A 384 -13.09 36.81 -9.19
C PHE A 384 -14.25 36.15 -8.44
N GLY A 385 -15.14 36.97 -7.91
CA GLY A 385 -16.26 36.52 -7.09
C GLY A 385 -17.23 37.64 -6.79
N ASP A 386 -18.51 37.31 -6.66
CA ASP A 386 -19.58 38.27 -6.35
C ASP A 386 -19.56 39.53 -7.26
N GLY A 387 -19.26 39.32 -8.55
CA GLY A 387 -19.21 40.40 -9.55
C GLY A 387 -18.01 41.33 -9.43
N ARG A 388 -16.96 40.94 -8.69
CA ARG A 388 -15.77 41.76 -8.44
C ARG A 388 -14.50 40.99 -8.77
N LEU A 389 -13.59 41.67 -9.45
CA LEU A 389 -12.18 41.29 -9.53
C LEU A 389 -11.47 41.77 -8.28
N PHE A 390 -10.76 40.87 -7.59
CA PHE A 390 -9.87 41.17 -6.48
C PHE A 390 -8.41 41.04 -6.94
N VAL A 391 -7.57 41.99 -6.51
CA VAL A 391 -6.13 42.01 -6.78
C VAL A 391 -5.41 42.08 -5.45
N ALA A 392 -4.55 41.11 -5.16
CA ALA A 392 -3.70 41.09 -3.97
C ALA A 392 -2.23 41.17 -4.34
N TRP A 393 -1.42 41.82 -3.50
CA TRP A 393 0.03 41.90 -3.68
C TRP A 393 0.77 42.16 -2.37
N THR A 394 2.04 41.80 -2.36
CA THR A 394 2.99 42.15 -1.31
C THR A 394 3.63 43.49 -1.65
N GLY A 395 3.43 44.51 -0.81
CA GLY A 395 4.00 45.84 -1.01
C GLY A 395 5.52 45.86 -0.80
N LEU A 396 6.18 46.95 -1.20
CA LEU A 396 7.61 47.14 -0.97
C LEU A 396 7.99 47.21 0.54
N ASP A 397 7.02 47.48 1.40
CA ASP A 397 7.13 47.42 2.86
C ASP A 397 6.84 46.02 3.44
N GLY A 398 6.64 45.02 2.57
CA GLY A 398 6.29 43.64 2.91
C GLY A 398 4.83 43.42 3.31
N ARG A 399 4.01 44.48 3.43
CA ARG A 399 2.60 44.30 3.84
C ARG A 399 1.77 43.71 2.71
N LEU A 400 0.83 42.84 3.07
CA LEU A 400 -0.18 42.35 2.14
C LEU A 400 -1.24 43.44 1.90
N ASN A 401 -1.66 43.57 0.64
CA ASN A 401 -2.64 44.57 0.24
C ASN A 401 -3.68 43.95 -0.70
N VAL A 402 -4.88 44.51 -0.69
CA VAL A 402 -5.98 44.10 -1.57
C VAL A 402 -6.67 45.32 -2.19
N LEU A 403 -6.99 45.20 -3.48
CA LEU A 403 -7.86 46.09 -4.24
C LEU A 403 -9.01 45.28 -4.84
N SER A 404 -10.10 45.97 -5.17
CA SER A 404 -11.19 45.37 -5.93
C SER A 404 -11.73 46.32 -7.01
N SER A 405 -12.28 45.73 -8.05
CA SER A 405 -12.88 46.43 -9.19
C SER A 405 -14.08 45.63 -9.73
N THR A 406 -15.10 46.31 -10.23
CA THR A 406 -16.26 45.68 -10.90
C THR A 406 -16.06 45.53 -12.40
N ASP A 407 -15.10 46.25 -13.00
CA ASP A 407 -14.90 46.31 -14.45
C ASP A 407 -13.46 45.95 -14.89
N GLY A 408 -12.55 45.79 -13.93
CA GLY A 408 -11.11 45.58 -14.15
C GLY A 408 -10.36 46.84 -14.60
N VAL A 409 -11.01 48.00 -14.58
CA VAL A 409 -10.47 49.28 -15.06
C VAL A 409 -10.45 50.32 -13.94
N THR A 410 -11.56 50.45 -13.22
CA THR A 410 -11.72 51.37 -12.10
C THR A 410 -11.58 50.60 -10.80
N PHE A 411 -10.53 50.91 -10.03
CA PHE A 411 -10.24 50.25 -8.76
C PHE A 411 -10.72 51.09 -7.56
N GLY A 412 -11.28 50.41 -6.57
CA GLY A 412 -11.72 51.02 -5.31
C GLY A 412 -10.56 51.36 -4.37
N ASN A 413 -10.88 51.62 -3.10
CA ASN A 413 -9.87 51.94 -2.10
C ASN A 413 -8.99 50.72 -1.76
N LYS A 414 -7.68 50.97 -1.65
CA LYS A 414 -6.70 49.99 -1.18
C LYS A 414 -6.94 49.62 0.28
N VAL A 415 -6.94 48.32 0.55
CA VAL A 415 -6.90 47.75 1.90
C VAL A 415 -5.47 47.30 2.19
N SER A 416 -4.82 47.91 3.18
CA SER A 416 -3.48 47.49 3.65
C SER A 416 -3.62 46.68 4.93
N LEU A 417 -3.12 45.46 4.92
CA LEU A 417 -3.25 44.53 6.04
C LEU A 417 -2.03 44.59 6.98
N GLY A 418 -2.21 44.07 8.21
CA GLY A 418 -1.12 43.97 9.18
C GLY A 418 -0.19 42.77 8.93
N GLN A 419 -0.64 41.81 8.12
CA GLN A 419 0.11 40.63 7.73
C GLN A 419 1.24 40.99 6.76
N ILE A 420 2.39 40.33 6.92
CA ILE A 420 3.62 40.61 6.17
C ILE A 420 4.07 39.33 5.45
N SER A 421 4.58 39.51 4.24
CA SER A 421 5.25 38.48 3.45
C SER A 421 6.45 39.12 2.73
N ASP A 422 7.40 38.29 2.35
CA ASP A 422 8.55 38.56 1.50
C ASP A 422 8.50 37.71 0.21
N SER A 423 7.29 37.28 -0.17
CA SER A 423 6.97 36.51 -1.37
C SER A 423 5.66 37.02 -1.99
N ALA A 424 5.31 36.54 -3.19
CA ALA A 424 3.99 36.79 -3.78
C ALA A 424 2.88 36.22 -2.86
N PRO A 425 1.68 36.83 -2.78
CA PRO A 425 0.53 36.22 -2.13
C PRO A 425 -0.20 35.26 -3.09
N GLY A 426 -1.10 34.45 -2.55
CA GLY A 426 -2.12 33.70 -3.28
C GLY A 426 -3.52 34.25 -2.99
N LEU A 427 -4.45 34.09 -3.93
CA LEU A 427 -5.83 34.53 -3.76
C LEU A 427 -6.78 33.50 -4.38
N ALA A 428 -7.86 33.19 -3.69
CA ALA A 428 -8.93 32.32 -4.19
C ALA A 428 -10.28 32.87 -3.76
N PHE A 429 -11.31 32.67 -4.57
CA PHE A 429 -12.68 33.00 -4.21
C PHE A 429 -13.54 31.76 -4.33
N ASP A 430 -14.33 31.50 -3.30
CA ASP A 430 -15.25 30.37 -3.31
C ASP A 430 -16.44 30.65 -2.38
N SER A 431 -17.64 30.39 -2.89
CA SER A 431 -18.88 30.37 -2.10
C SER A 431 -19.11 31.63 -1.23
N GLY A 432 -18.80 32.82 -1.75
CA GLY A 432 -18.97 34.09 -1.03
C GLY A 432 -17.79 34.50 -0.14
N THR A 433 -16.72 33.70 -0.13
CA THR A 433 -15.53 33.94 0.69
C THR A 433 -14.30 34.14 -0.19
N LEU A 434 -13.60 35.25 0.06
CA LEU A 434 -12.28 35.53 -0.45
C LEU A 434 -11.24 34.97 0.53
N PHE A 435 -10.35 34.13 0.03
CA PHE A 435 -9.22 33.55 0.76
C PHE A 435 -7.93 34.23 0.29
N LEU A 436 -7.25 34.91 1.20
CA LEU A 436 -5.89 35.43 1.01
C LEU A 436 -4.89 34.46 1.62
N LEU A 437 -3.91 34.04 0.83
CA LEU A 437 -2.90 33.07 1.24
C LEU A 437 -1.50 33.66 1.14
N TRP A 438 -0.61 33.31 2.06
CA TRP A 438 0.78 33.77 1.99
C TRP A 438 1.73 32.85 2.77
N ARG A 439 3.00 32.92 2.38
CA ARG A 439 4.10 32.51 3.25
C ARG A 439 4.37 33.61 4.26
N GLY A 440 4.38 33.26 5.55
CA GLY A 440 4.77 34.16 6.63
C GLY A 440 6.28 34.40 6.71
N THR A 441 6.66 35.51 7.33
CA THR A 441 8.07 35.87 7.61
C THR A 441 8.54 35.37 8.98
N ASP A 442 7.80 34.44 9.60
CA ASP A 442 8.27 33.77 10.81
C ASP A 442 9.47 32.87 10.47
N PRO A 443 10.35 32.50 11.42
CA PRO A 443 11.59 31.77 11.11
C PRO A 443 11.41 30.45 10.34
N ASN A 444 10.22 29.85 10.45
CA ASN A 444 9.91 28.59 9.78
C ASN A 444 9.29 28.79 8.39
N HIS A 445 8.89 30.01 8.02
CA HIS A 445 8.20 30.32 6.77
C HIS A 445 6.85 29.59 6.65
N ARG A 446 6.01 29.68 7.69
CA ARG A 446 4.76 28.93 7.75
C ARG A 446 3.73 29.46 6.77
N LEU A 447 2.90 28.57 6.26
CA LEU A 447 1.78 28.90 5.39
C LEU A 447 0.62 29.50 6.19
N ASN A 448 -0.06 30.49 5.62
CA ASN A 448 -1.19 31.15 6.26
C ASN A 448 -2.36 31.34 5.29
N VAL A 449 -3.56 31.34 5.87
CA VAL A 449 -4.83 31.62 5.18
C VAL A 449 -5.61 32.65 5.99
N LEU A 450 -6.20 33.63 5.33
CA LEU A 450 -7.03 34.67 5.92
C LEU A 450 -8.29 34.85 5.08
N GLU A 451 -9.43 35.05 5.73
CA GLU A 451 -10.74 35.08 5.07
C GLU A 451 -11.36 36.48 5.09
N SER A 452 -12.16 36.78 4.07
CA SER A 452 -13.01 37.96 3.98
C SER A 452 -14.27 37.68 3.17
N THR A 453 -15.41 38.25 3.55
CA THR A 453 -16.69 38.13 2.81
C THR A 453 -17.03 39.40 2.02
N ASP A 454 -16.27 40.49 2.20
CA ASP A 454 -16.53 41.79 1.57
C ASP A 454 -15.31 42.35 0.82
N GLY A 455 -14.14 41.71 0.96
CA GLY A 455 -12.86 42.16 0.42
C GLY A 455 -12.28 43.40 1.12
N VAL A 456 -12.82 43.79 2.28
CA VAL A 456 -12.43 44.97 3.06
C VAL A 456 -12.06 44.58 4.49
N THR A 457 -12.88 43.74 5.10
CA THR A 457 -12.72 43.24 6.47
C THR A 457 -12.15 41.83 6.39
N PHE A 458 -10.93 41.66 6.89
CA PHE A 458 -10.25 40.37 6.93
C PHE A 458 -10.10 39.89 8.37
N ALA A 459 -10.44 38.62 8.62
CA ALA A 459 -10.39 38.02 9.95
C ALA A 459 -10.12 36.51 9.89
N GLY A 460 -9.79 35.92 11.04
CA GLY A 460 -9.69 34.46 11.17
C GLY A 460 -8.43 33.85 10.56
N THR A 461 -7.25 34.47 10.76
CA THR A 461 -5.98 33.89 10.29
C THR A 461 -5.80 32.46 10.79
N VAL A 462 -5.60 31.54 9.86
CA VAL A 462 -5.13 30.17 10.15
C VAL A 462 -3.68 30.07 9.72
N THR A 463 -2.80 29.73 10.66
CA THR A 463 -1.38 29.42 10.39
C THR A 463 -1.19 27.92 10.44
N LEU A 464 -0.72 27.34 9.33
CA LEU A 464 -0.47 25.91 9.20
C LEU A 464 0.90 25.54 9.79
N GLY A 465 1.08 24.27 10.15
CA GLY A 465 2.38 23.74 10.57
C GLY A 465 3.37 23.59 9.41
N ASP A 466 2.86 23.51 8.18
CA ASP A 466 3.63 23.36 6.96
C ASP A 466 4.33 24.64 6.52
N THR A 467 5.44 24.46 5.80
CA THR A 467 6.37 25.52 5.42
C THR A 467 6.61 25.54 3.92
N SER A 468 6.85 26.74 3.38
CA SER A 468 7.19 26.97 1.97
C SER A 468 8.05 28.23 1.83
N ASP A 469 8.82 28.34 0.76
CA ASP A 469 9.44 29.61 0.37
C ASP A 469 8.51 30.46 -0.55
N PHE A 470 7.33 29.92 -0.90
CA PHE A 470 6.36 30.53 -1.81
C PHE A 470 4.94 30.53 -1.24
N HIS A 471 3.99 31.24 -1.86
CA HIS A 471 2.58 31.13 -1.47
C HIS A 471 2.00 29.74 -1.79
N PRO A 472 0.97 29.29 -1.06
CA PRO A 472 0.18 28.14 -1.46
C PRO A 472 -0.91 28.56 -2.46
N ALA A 473 -1.54 27.57 -3.10
CA ALA A 473 -2.75 27.74 -3.92
C ALA A 473 -3.93 27.01 -3.27
N LEU A 474 -5.15 27.49 -3.51
CA LEU A 474 -6.38 26.96 -2.91
C LEU A 474 -7.49 26.85 -3.95
N ALA A 475 -8.24 25.74 -3.92
CA ALA A 475 -9.47 25.58 -4.69
C ALA A 475 -10.49 24.73 -3.90
N ARG A 476 -11.79 24.86 -4.22
CA ARG A 476 -12.81 23.93 -3.74
C ARG A 476 -13.00 22.81 -4.76
N HIS A 477 -12.88 21.56 -4.31
CA HIS A 477 -13.08 20.36 -5.10
C HIS A 477 -13.79 19.28 -4.28
N ALA A 478 -14.75 18.58 -4.91
CA ALA A 478 -15.54 17.52 -4.27
C ALA A 478 -16.16 17.91 -2.90
N GLY A 479 -16.61 19.17 -2.77
CA GLY A 479 -17.24 19.70 -1.56
C GLY A 479 -16.28 20.20 -0.47
N GLY A 480 -14.96 19.98 -0.59
CA GLY A 480 -13.95 20.43 0.36
C GLY A 480 -12.91 21.36 -0.25
N LEU A 481 -12.10 22.00 0.59
CA LEU A 481 -10.94 22.77 0.19
C LEU A 481 -9.76 21.83 -0.13
N ARG A 482 -8.95 22.27 -1.09
CA ARG A 482 -7.68 21.68 -1.49
C ARG A 482 -6.63 22.77 -1.50
N LEU A 483 -5.59 22.63 -0.68
CA LEU A 483 -4.50 23.57 -0.58
C LEU A 483 -3.20 22.90 -1.02
N THR A 484 -2.52 23.44 -2.03
CA THR A 484 -1.25 22.88 -2.53
C THR A 484 -0.10 23.87 -2.40
N TRP A 485 1.10 23.37 -2.17
CA TRP A 485 2.30 24.20 -2.06
C TRP A 485 3.57 23.43 -2.41
N THR A 486 4.65 24.19 -2.59
CA THR A 486 6.01 23.68 -2.77
C THR A 486 6.71 23.63 -1.40
N GLY A 487 7.14 22.45 -0.98
CA GLY A 487 7.78 22.24 0.33
C GLY A 487 9.19 22.84 0.41
N ARG A 488 9.68 23.03 1.65
CA ARG A 488 11.08 23.44 1.93
C ARG A 488 12.02 22.27 2.17
N ASP A 489 11.58 21.05 1.89
CA ASP A 489 12.44 19.88 1.93
C ASP A 489 13.52 19.95 0.83
N ASN A 490 14.56 19.13 0.94
CA ASN A 490 15.71 19.16 0.00
C ASN A 490 15.31 18.95 -1.47
N GLY A 491 14.15 18.35 -1.75
CA GLY A 491 13.65 18.12 -3.10
C GLY A 491 12.66 19.18 -3.59
N GLN A 492 12.22 20.13 -2.75
CA GLN A 492 11.16 21.09 -3.06
C GLN A 492 9.90 20.40 -3.61
N HIS A 493 9.46 19.34 -2.94
CA HIS A 493 8.36 18.51 -3.41
C HIS A 493 7.02 19.25 -3.35
N LEU A 494 6.11 18.93 -4.26
CA LEU A 494 4.74 19.39 -4.22
C LEU A 494 3.98 18.66 -3.10
N ASN A 495 3.11 19.39 -2.41
CA ASN A 495 2.29 18.86 -1.33
C ASN A 495 0.85 19.31 -1.47
N GLN A 496 -0.08 18.59 -0.86
CA GLN A 496 -1.50 18.93 -0.78
C GLN A 496 -2.04 18.69 0.62
N LEU A 497 -2.93 19.57 1.08
CA LEU A 497 -3.84 19.37 2.19
C LEU A 497 -5.29 19.37 1.69
N ALA A 498 -6.13 18.53 2.29
CA ALA A 498 -7.57 18.52 2.05
C ALA A 498 -8.34 18.72 3.36
N GLY A 499 -9.49 19.40 3.29
CA GLY A 499 -10.32 19.66 4.48
C GLY A 499 -11.60 20.43 4.18
N ALA A 500 -12.45 20.62 5.20
CA ALA A 500 -13.73 21.31 5.04
C ALA A 500 -13.61 22.85 5.08
N SER A 501 -12.60 23.36 5.78
CA SER A 501 -12.29 24.78 5.95
C SER A 501 -10.78 24.95 6.22
N PRO A 502 -10.22 26.17 6.17
CA PRO A 502 -8.80 26.38 6.47
C PRO A 502 -8.40 25.86 7.86
N ALA A 503 -9.26 26.04 8.86
CA ALA A 503 -9.03 25.54 10.22
C ALA A 503 -9.19 24.02 10.38
N ALA A 504 -9.74 23.34 9.37
CA ALA A 504 -9.99 21.90 9.35
C ALA A 504 -9.31 21.21 8.15
N LEU A 505 -8.16 21.73 7.70
CA LEU A 505 -7.25 21.05 6.80
C LEU A 505 -6.55 19.92 7.56
N GLY A 506 -6.72 18.68 7.09
CA GLY A 506 -6.28 17.49 7.79
C GLY A 506 -5.10 16.80 7.11
N SER A 507 -5.41 15.95 6.13
CA SER A 507 -4.44 15.01 5.59
C SER A 507 -3.49 15.64 4.58
N LYS A 508 -2.19 15.46 4.80
CA LYS A 508 -1.13 15.88 3.89
C LYS A 508 -0.71 14.75 2.95
N ASP A 509 -0.70 15.04 1.66
CA ASP A 509 -0.02 14.23 0.65
C ASP A 509 1.26 14.95 0.21
N THR A 510 2.35 14.21 0.03
CA THR A 510 3.60 14.69 -0.61
C THR A 510 3.81 13.90 -1.89
N TYR A 511 3.94 14.61 -3.01
CA TYR A 511 4.13 14.02 -4.32
C TYR A 511 5.62 13.94 -4.69
N GLY A 512 5.99 13.01 -5.57
CA GLY A 512 7.36 12.90 -6.07
C GLY A 512 7.79 14.04 -7.01
N ASP A 513 6.84 14.83 -7.50
CA ASP A 513 7.11 15.99 -8.36
C ASP A 513 7.62 17.19 -7.56
N SER A 514 8.63 17.87 -8.12
CA SER A 514 9.23 19.06 -7.52
C SER A 514 8.91 20.32 -8.30
N ALA A 515 8.79 21.45 -7.59
CA ALA A 515 8.56 22.76 -8.17
C ALA A 515 9.60 23.77 -7.67
N ARG A 516 9.96 24.76 -8.51
CA ARG A 516 10.88 25.85 -8.11
C ARG A 516 10.17 27.17 -7.72
N ALA A 517 8.84 27.16 -7.73
CA ALA A 517 7.97 28.29 -7.42
C ALA A 517 6.65 27.78 -6.85
N ALA A 518 5.72 28.68 -6.49
CA ALA A 518 4.38 28.29 -6.08
C ALA A 518 3.64 27.53 -7.21
N PRO A 519 2.83 26.50 -6.87
CA PRO A 519 1.92 25.88 -7.83
C PRO A 519 0.64 26.69 -8.02
N ALA A 520 -0.15 26.33 -9.03
CA ALA A 520 -1.49 26.86 -9.29
C ALA A 520 -2.53 25.73 -9.37
N LEU A 521 -3.74 25.99 -8.88
CA LEU A 521 -4.86 25.05 -8.85
C LEU A 521 -6.07 25.60 -9.61
N ALA A 522 -6.77 24.73 -10.33
CA ALA A 522 -8.09 25.04 -10.88
C ALA A 522 -8.96 23.79 -10.93
N VAL A 523 -10.28 23.98 -10.94
CA VAL A 523 -11.25 22.90 -11.11
C VAL A 523 -12.00 23.11 -12.41
N LEU A 524 -11.94 22.13 -13.31
CA LEU A 524 -12.74 22.10 -14.54
C LEU A 524 -13.64 20.86 -14.50
N GLY A 525 -14.95 21.09 -14.52
CA GLY A 525 -15.94 20.03 -14.31
C GLY A 525 -15.76 19.36 -12.95
N THR A 526 -15.45 18.06 -12.93
CA THR A 526 -15.22 17.28 -11.71
C THR A 526 -13.74 17.06 -11.40
N GLN A 527 -12.83 17.57 -12.22
CA GLN A 527 -11.40 17.30 -12.11
C GLN A 527 -10.68 18.50 -11.48
N LEU A 528 -9.74 18.19 -10.58
CA LEU A 528 -8.80 19.15 -10.00
C LEU A 528 -7.50 19.12 -10.81
N PHE A 529 -7.06 20.27 -11.27
CA PHE A 529 -5.85 20.43 -12.06
C PHE A 529 -4.79 21.19 -11.28
N LEU A 530 -3.54 20.79 -11.48
CA LEU A 530 -2.35 21.37 -10.88
C LEU A 530 -1.38 21.79 -11.98
N SER A 531 -0.87 23.02 -11.91
CA SER A 531 0.22 23.48 -12.76
C SER A 531 1.37 24.02 -11.94
N TRP A 532 2.60 23.75 -12.37
CA TRP A 532 3.81 24.20 -11.68
C TRP A 532 4.99 24.33 -12.63
N THR A 533 5.98 25.11 -12.20
CA THR A 533 7.27 25.22 -12.88
C THR A 533 8.24 24.21 -12.30
N GLY A 534 8.67 23.23 -13.11
CA GLY A 534 9.49 22.10 -12.68
C GLY A 534 10.92 22.48 -12.33
N THR A 535 11.57 21.74 -11.44
CA THR A 535 12.98 21.97 -11.05
C THR A 535 14.00 21.50 -12.09
N ASP A 536 13.55 20.99 -13.23
CA ASP A 536 14.42 20.60 -14.35
C ASP A 536 15.22 21.81 -14.89
N SER A 537 16.29 21.53 -15.63
CA SER A 537 17.22 22.54 -16.12
C SER A 537 16.58 23.58 -17.05
N GLY A 538 15.48 23.22 -17.71
CA GLY A 538 14.76 24.07 -18.63
C GLY A 538 13.71 24.95 -17.97
N ALA A 539 13.29 24.68 -16.72
CA ALA A 539 12.15 25.33 -16.08
C ALA A 539 10.80 24.99 -16.72
N HIS A 540 10.62 23.76 -17.17
CA HIS A 540 9.44 23.44 -17.96
C HIS A 540 8.17 23.61 -17.14
N LEU A 541 7.15 24.15 -17.79
CA LEU A 541 5.81 24.26 -17.25
C LEU A 541 5.15 22.89 -17.29
N ASN A 542 4.52 22.49 -16.19
CA ASN A 542 3.84 21.22 -16.07
C ASN A 542 2.35 21.44 -15.84
N LEU A 543 1.54 20.49 -16.29
CA LEU A 543 0.11 20.41 -16.01
C LEU A 543 -0.25 18.97 -15.70
N ALA A 544 -1.10 18.75 -14.70
CA ALA A 544 -1.54 17.41 -14.33
C ALA A 544 -2.93 17.43 -13.71
N VAL A 545 -3.53 16.24 -13.59
CA VAL A 545 -4.76 16.00 -12.85
C VAL A 545 -4.41 15.48 -11.45
N LEU A 546 -4.99 16.06 -10.42
CA LEU A 546 -4.98 15.48 -9.08
C LEU A 546 -6.13 14.49 -8.95
N THR A 547 -5.80 13.23 -8.67
CA THR A 547 -6.77 12.13 -8.57
C THR A 547 -6.92 11.66 -7.14
N ASP A 548 -8.11 11.16 -6.80
CA ASP A 548 -8.37 10.50 -5.51
C ASP A 548 -7.91 9.03 -5.50
N ALA A 549 -7.11 8.60 -6.49
CA ALA A 549 -6.57 7.25 -6.52
C ALA A 549 -5.32 7.18 -5.63
N PRO A 550 -5.34 6.35 -4.57
CA PRO A 550 -4.28 6.35 -3.56
C PRO A 550 -3.05 5.53 -3.99
N SER A 551 -1.94 5.81 -3.31
CA SER A 551 -0.80 4.90 -3.19
C SER A 551 -0.84 4.30 -1.79
N LEU A 552 -0.87 2.97 -1.68
CA LEU A 552 -1.23 2.22 -0.48
C LEU A 552 -0.04 1.43 0.07
N GLY A 553 1.07 2.11 0.37
CA GLY A 553 2.10 1.58 1.27
C GLY A 553 1.56 1.42 2.69
N ASP A 554 2.04 0.42 3.45
CA ASP A 554 1.67 0.20 4.85
C ASP A 554 0.16 0.20 5.12
N SER A 555 -0.57 -0.66 4.39
CA SER A 555 -2.03 -0.62 4.34
C SER A 555 -2.66 -2.01 4.38
N ILE A 556 -3.85 -2.11 4.97
CA ILE A 556 -4.78 -3.22 4.76
C ILE A 556 -5.75 -2.79 3.66
N VAL A 557 -5.78 -3.55 2.57
CA VAL A 557 -6.53 -3.20 1.34
C VAL A 557 -7.67 -4.19 1.12
N LYS A 558 -8.84 -3.66 0.77
CA LYS A 558 -10.01 -4.42 0.33
C LYS A 558 -10.24 -4.23 -1.16
N LEU A 559 -10.23 -5.32 -1.90
CA LEU A 559 -10.61 -5.37 -3.31
C LEU A 559 -11.99 -6.00 -3.46
N ALA A 560 -12.74 -5.53 -4.45
CA ALA A 560 -13.91 -6.26 -4.94
C ALA A 560 -13.47 -7.52 -5.72
N PRO A 561 -14.38 -8.48 -5.99
CA PRO A 561 -14.04 -9.70 -6.73
C PRO A 561 -13.37 -9.44 -8.09
N ASP A 562 -13.67 -8.30 -8.72
CA ASP A 562 -13.13 -7.88 -10.00
C ASP A 562 -11.79 -7.12 -9.92
N LEU A 563 -11.13 -7.10 -8.74
CA LEU A 563 -9.88 -6.38 -8.46
C LEU A 563 -9.99 -4.85 -8.40
N SER A 564 -11.19 -4.26 -8.46
CA SER A 564 -11.33 -2.84 -8.18
C SER A 564 -11.09 -2.55 -6.68
N LEU A 565 -10.45 -1.42 -6.37
CA LEU A 565 -10.23 -0.98 -4.99
C LEU A 565 -11.58 -0.60 -4.36
N ALA A 566 -11.98 -1.33 -3.31
CA ALA A 566 -13.24 -1.10 -2.62
C ALA A 566 -13.06 -0.20 -1.38
N ASP A 567 -12.05 -0.49 -0.55
CA ASP A 567 -11.71 0.32 0.62
C ASP A 567 -10.28 0.00 1.11
N TRP A 568 -9.78 0.77 2.07
CA TRP A 568 -8.45 0.55 2.66
C TRP A 568 -8.34 1.15 4.07
N PHE A 569 -7.33 0.72 4.81
CA PHE A 569 -6.90 1.28 6.09
C PHE A 569 -5.38 1.42 6.09
N SER A 570 -4.87 2.53 6.64
CA SER A 570 -3.45 2.73 6.89
C SER A 570 -3.29 3.32 8.29
N PRO A 571 -2.32 2.85 9.11
CA PRO A 571 -2.06 3.41 10.43
C PRO A 571 -1.75 4.89 10.36
N TRP A 572 -2.21 5.67 11.34
CA TRP A 572 -1.95 7.12 11.41
C TRP A 572 -0.45 7.46 11.37
N ASN A 573 0.41 6.57 11.90
CA ASN A 573 1.86 6.70 11.93
C ASN A 573 2.56 5.99 10.76
N THR A 574 1.85 5.69 9.66
CA THR A 574 2.37 5.00 8.46
C THR A 574 3.74 5.52 8.00
N GLN A 575 3.96 6.84 8.01
CA GLN A 575 5.25 7.42 7.62
C GLN A 575 6.41 7.02 8.55
N ILE A 576 6.15 6.91 9.86
CA ILE A 576 7.14 6.45 10.85
C ILE A 576 7.41 4.96 10.64
N LEU A 577 6.36 4.16 10.43
CA LEU A 577 6.50 2.72 10.16
C LEU A 577 7.39 2.47 8.95
N ASN A 578 7.16 3.24 7.89
CA ASN A 578 7.92 3.13 6.66
C ASN A 578 9.40 3.50 6.86
N GLN A 579 9.70 4.54 7.64
CA GLN A 579 11.07 4.97 7.93
C GLN A 579 11.83 4.01 8.87
N ALA A 580 11.11 3.36 9.80
CA ALA A 580 11.70 2.48 10.81
C ALA A 580 11.77 1.00 10.39
N ASP A 581 11.32 0.66 9.18
CA ASP A 581 11.12 -0.72 8.74
C ASP A 581 10.22 -1.52 9.70
N THR A 582 9.16 -0.88 10.22
CA THR A 582 8.15 -1.52 11.07
C THR A 582 6.81 -1.62 10.37
N ASP A 583 6.86 -2.04 9.11
CA ASP A 583 5.75 -2.09 8.18
C ASP A 583 4.66 -3.12 8.52
N LEU A 584 3.49 -2.95 7.93
CA LEU A 584 2.37 -3.90 8.08
C LEU A 584 2.53 -5.19 7.27
N GLY A 585 3.34 -5.18 6.22
CA GLY A 585 3.38 -6.21 5.18
C GLY A 585 3.88 -7.58 5.64
N SER A 586 4.42 -7.72 6.85
CA SER A 586 4.95 -8.99 7.35
C SER A 586 3.88 -10.00 7.77
N GLY A 587 2.65 -9.57 8.09
CA GLY A 587 1.55 -10.45 8.49
C GLY A 587 0.49 -10.66 7.43
N GLY A 588 -0.41 -11.60 7.68
CA GLY A 588 -1.56 -11.88 6.81
C GLY A 588 -2.89 -11.37 7.40
N ALA A 589 -3.88 -11.22 6.54
CA ALA A 589 -5.24 -10.86 6.94
C ALA A 589 -6.05 -12.12 7.29
N LEU A 590 -6.79 -12.06 8.39
CA LEU A 590 -7.77 -13.05 8.82
C LEU A 590 -9.16 -12.44 8.74
N VAL A 591 -10.09 -13.09 8.05
CA VAL A 591 -11.51 -12.76 8.11
C VAL A 591 -12.12 -13.58 9.25
N LEU A 592 -12.58 -12.94 10.33
CA LEU A 592 -13.16 -13.68 11.44
C LEU A 592 -14.46 -14.39 11.01
N PRO A 593 -14.53 -15.74 11.12
CA PRO A 593 -15.72 -16.48 10.74
C PRO A 593 -16.93 -16.03 11.54
N SER A 594 -18.11 -16.04 10.91
CA SER A 594 -19.44 -15.69 11.48
C SER A 594 -19.64 -14.25 11.95
N THR A 595 -18.58 -13.50 12.25
CA THR A 595 -18.67 -12.14 12.80
C THR A 595 -18.34 -11.08 11.76
N GLY A 596 -17.38 -11.34 10.85
CA GLY A 596 -17.04 -10.48 9.73
C GLY A 596 -15.85 -9.53 9.88
N PRO A 597 -15.37 -9.11 11.09
CA PRO A 597 -14.21 -8.24 11.19
C PRO A 597 -12.95 -8.83 10.56
N ILE A 598 -12.13 -7.93 10.04
CA ILE A 598 -10.81 -8.25 9.51
C ILE A 598 -9.78 -8.03 10.61
N VAL A 599 -8.92 -9.02 10.82
CA VAL A 599 -7.81 -8.94 11.78
C VAL A 599 -6.50 -9.03 11.02
N GLY A 600 -5.59 -8.10 11.25
CA GLY A 600 -4.27 -8.09 10.62
C GLY A 600 -3.25 -7.29 11.42
N GLY A 601 -1.98 -7.53 11.19
CA GLY A 601 -0.87 -6.86 11.89
C GLY A 601 0.46 -7.16 11.21
N GLY A 602 1.52 -6.51 11.67
CA GLY A 602 2.85 -6.64 11.06
C GLY A 602 4.00 -6.43 12.04
N LYS A 603 5.06 -5.77 11.58
CA LYS A 603 6.30 -5.60 12.34
C LYS A 603 6.15 -4.72 13.58
N GLU A 604 5.20 -3.80 13.62
CA GLU A 604 4.91 -3.06 14.87
C GLU A 604 4.39 -3.96 16.01
N GLY A 605 4.00 -5.21 15.70
CA GLY A 605 3.50 -6.17 16.69
C GLY A 605 2.08 -5.88 17.18
N LYS A 606 1.43 -4.87 16.59
CA LYS A 606 0.03 -4.54 16.80
C LYS A 606 -0.88 -5.40 15.92
N LEU A 607 -2.06 -5.68 16.44
CA LEU A 607 -3.19 -6.15 15.65
C LEU A 607 -4.23 -5.05 15.52
N TYR A 608 -4.77 -4.93 14.32
CA TYR A 608 -5.88 -4.07 13.95
C TYR A 608 -7.11 -4.93 13.69
N ILE A 609 -8.26 -4.44 14.14
CA ILE A 609 -9.58 -5.05 13.95
C ILE A 609 -10.42 -4.04 13.20
N LEU A 610 -10.82 -4.41 11.99
CA LEU A 610 -11.47 -3.53 11.04
C LEU A 610 -12.89 -4.00 10.74
N ASP A 611 -13.80 -3.06 10.53
CA ASP A 611 -15.14 -3.35 9.99
C ASP A 611 -15.02 -3.57 8.48
N PRO A 612 -15.41 -4.73 7.93
CA PRO A 612 -15.33 -4.97 6.49
C PRO A 612 -16.16 -3.99 5.65
N ASN A 613 -17.15 -3.30 6.23
CA ASN A 613 -17.96 -2.29 5.54
C ASN A 613 -17.34 -0.89 5.58
N HIS A 614 -16.42 -0.65 6.51
CA HIS A 614 -15.72 0.61 6.66
C HIS A 614 -14.36 0.35 7.33
N LEU A 615 -13.31 0.15 6.53
CA LEU A 615 -11.99 -0.18 7.07
C LEU A 615 -11.39 0.98 7.88
N GLY A 616 -11.90 2.20 7.71
CA GLY A 616 -11.57 3.37 8.51
C GLY A 616 -10.64 4.36 7.82
N ARG A 617 -9.91 3.95 6.76
CA ARG A 617 -8.91 4.78 6.05
C ARG A 617 -7.89 5.40 7.02
N LEU A 618 -7.17 6.43 6.56
CA LEU A 618 -6.23 7.18 7.39
C LEU A 618 -6.96 8.19 8.28
N CYS A 619 -6.65 8.19 9.58
CA CYS A 619 -6.99 9.28 10.48
C CYS A 619 -5.81 10.23 10.66
N SER A 620 -5.76 11.32 9.88
CA SER A 620 -4.64 12.27 9.93
C SER A 620 -4.60 13.16 11.18
N THR A 621 -5.70 13.22 11.94
CA THR A 621 -5.79 13.95 13.21
C THR A 621 -5.55 13.07 14.43
N CYS A 622 -5.35 11.77 14.23
CA CYS A 622 -5.01 10.84 15.29
C CYS A 622 -3.55 11.03 15.69
N GLY A 623 -3.26 10.87 16.98
CA GLY A 623 -1.91 11.02 17.53
C GLY A 623 -1.69 10.08 18.71
N ASP A 624 -0.45 9.99 19.18
CA ASP A 624 -0.09 9.20 20.37
C ASP A 624 -0.65 9.87 21.66
N PRO A 625 -1.37 9.17 22.56
CA PRO A 625 -1.67 7.73 22.59
C PRO A 625 -3.07 7.37 22.08
N ALA A 626 -3.85 8.33 21.58
CA ALA A 626 -5.22 8.08 21.07
C ALA A 626 -5.23 7.04 19.92
N GLY A 627 -4.16 7.03 19.11
CA GLY A 627 -3.94 6.05 18.04
C GLY A 627 -5.04 6.04 16.99
N ASP A 628 -5.15 4.93 16.25
CA ASP A 628 -6.15 4.74 15.19
C ASP A 628 -7.59 4.59 15.77
N THR A 629 -8.23 5.70 16.13
CA THR A 629 -9.59 5.72 16.71
C THR A 629 -10.70 5.39 15.70
N GLN A 630 -10.40 5.42 14.41
CA GLN A 630 -11.30 5.16 13.29
C GLN A 630 -11.55 3.67 13.03
N VAL A 631 -10.78 2.77 13.66
CA VAL A 631 -10.97 1.32 13.55
C VAL A 631 -11.77 0.78 14.74
N ILE A 632 -12.28 -0.46 14.65
CA ILE A 632 -13.03 -1.08 15.77
C ILE A 632 -12.13 -1.16 17.01
N GLN A 633 -10.90 -1.60 16.82
CA GLN A 633 -9.88 -1.71 17.85
C GLN A 633 -8.50 -1.86 17.20
N TRP A 634 -7.48 -1.36 17.88
CA TRP A 634 -6.12 -1.87 17.75
C TRP A 634 -5.60 -2.23 19.14
N PHE A 635 -4.66 -3.15 19.23
CA PHE A 635 -3.95 -3.44 20.48
C PHE A 635 -2.59 -4.08 20.20
N GLN A 636 -1.69 -4.00 21.18
CA GLN A 636 -0.40 -4.67 21.08
C GLN A 636 -0.54 -6.17 21.36
N ALA A 637 -0.23 -7.01 20.36
CA ALA A 637 -0.33 -8.45 20.49
C ALA A 637 0.99 -9.11 20.92
N THR A 638 2.14 -8.50 20.62
CA THR A 638 3.47 -9.02 20.98
C THR A 638 4.15 -8.21 22.08
N GLY A 639 5.18 -8.75 22.73
CA GLY A 639 5.88 -8.02 23.79
C GLY A 639 7.27 -8.55 24.14
N THR A 640 8.05 -7.69 24.81
CA THR A 640 9.44 -7.94 25.22
C THR A 640 9.59 -8.83 26.46
N SER A 641 8.51 -9.03 27.21
CA SER A 641 8.48 -9.90 28.38
C SER A 641 7.12 -10.56 28.59
N LYS A 642 7.10 -11.67 29.31
CA LYS A 642 5.89 -12.43 29.63
C LYS A 642 4.95 -11.59 30.50
N GLY A 643 3.73 -11.38 30.04
CA GLY A 643 2.73 -10.54 30.71
C GLY A 643 2.86 -9.03 30.45
N ASN A 644 3.90 -8.59 29.72
CA ASN A 644 3.98 -7.24 29.18
C ASN A 644 3.47 -7.22 27.73
N GLN A 645 2.86 -6.10 27.35
CA GLN A 645 2.39 -5.78 26.00
C GLN A 645 2.93 -4.42 25.54
N SER A 646 4.07 -4.01 26.06
CA SER A 646 4.76 -2.79 25.66
C SER A 646 6.01 -3.19 24.89
N PRO A 647 6.02 -3.20 23.55
CA PRO A 647 7.26 -2.99 22.83
C PRO A 647 7.72 -1.55 23.08
N PRO A 648 9.02 -1.25 23.06
CA PRO A 648 9.44 0.12 22.83
C PRO A 648 8.85 0.57 21.48
N GLN A 649 8.23 1.77 21.42
CA GLN A 649 8.14 2.48 20.15
C GLN A 649 9.58 2.51 19.59
N PRO A 650 9.85 1.91 18.42
CA PRO A 650 11.18 1.98 17.87
C PRO A 650 11.52 3.45 17.65
N ALA A 651 12.64 3.90 18.21
CA ALA A 651 13.21 5.17 17.79
C ALA A 651 13.46 5.09 16.28
N PRO A 652 13.31 6.20 15.51
CA PRO A 652 13.62 6.20 14.09
C PRO A 652 14.98 5.55 13.80
N GLY A 653 15.00 4.51 12.96
CA GLY A 653 16.23 3.78 12.60
C GLY A 653 16.62 2.61 13.51
N GLN A 654 15.80 2.23 14.50
CA GLN A 654 15.94 0.98 15.26
C GLN A 654 14.88 -0.01 14.75
N GLY A 655 15.26 -0.94 13.87
CA GLY A 655 14.35 -2.03 13.47
C GLY A 655 13.83 -2.75 14.70
N GLY A 656 12.52 -2.99 14.75
CA GLY A 656 11.86 -3.62 15.88
C GLY A 656 12.39 -5.05 16.16
N LEU A 657 12.13 -5.53 17.37
CA LEU A 657 12.08 -6.96 17.70
C LEU A 657 10.60 -7.28 18.00
N HIS A 658 10.18 -8.55 17.91
CA HIS A 658 8.80 -8.98 18.18
C HIS A 658 7.77 -8.70 17.09
N HIS A 659 8.22 -8.76 15.84
CA HIS A 659 7.36 -8.67 14.67
C HIS A 659 6.37 -9.83 14.59
N ILE A 660 5.20 -9.56 14.02
CA ILE A 660 4.27 -10.61 13.59
C ILE A 660 4.62 -10.98 12.16
N HIS A 661 5.05 -12.23 11.94
CA HIS A 661 5.17 -12.83 10.63
C HIS A 661 4.16 -13.98 10.53
N GLY A 662 3.20 -13.87 9.61
CA GLY A 662 2.07 -14.79 9.50
C GLY A 662 0.74 -14.20 9.98
N SER A 663 -0.31 -15.02 9.99
CA SER A 663 -1.67 -14.61 10.36
C SER A 663 -2.04 -15.16 11.74
N PRO A 664 -2.83 -14.45 12.55
CA PRO A 664 -3.43 -15.04 13.74
C PRO A 664 -4.25 -16.28 13.38
N VAL A 665 -4.22 -17.31 14.22
CA VAL A 665 -5.05 -18.51 14.07
C VAL A 665 -6.29 -18.38 14.94
N PHE A 666 -7.46 -18.71 14.40
CA PHE A 666 -8.74 -18.54 15.08
C PHE A 666 -9.35 -19.87 15.51
N TRP A 667 -9.88 -19.92 16.74
CA TRP A 667 -10.71 -21.03 17.19
C TRP A 667 -11.79 -20.56 18.16
N ARG A 668 -13.00 -21.09 17.99
CA ARG A 668 -14.12 -20.88 18.92
C ARG A 668 -14.41 -22.19 19.62
N THR A 669 -14.22 -22.20 20.94
CA THR A 669 -14.60 -23.33 21.77
C THR A 669 -16.00 -23.12 22.35
N ARG A 670 -16.60 -24.23 22.80
CA ARG A 670 -17.95 -24.24 23.36
C ARG A 670 -18.07 -23.46 24.66
N ASN A 671 -17.13 -23.64 25.59
CA ASN A 671 -17.22 -23.04 26.92
C ASN A 671 -16.40 -21.75 27.08
N ASP A 672 -15.26 -21.62 26.38
CA ASP A 672 -14.32 -20.52 26.56
C ASP A 672 -14.45 -19.39 25.52
N GLY A 673 -15.29 -19.60 24.51
CA GLY A 673 -15.58 -18.64 23.45
C GLY A 673 -14.54 -18.60 22.34
N ALA A 674 -14.58 -17.52 21.56
CA ALA A 674 -13.65 -17.31 20.45
C ALA A 674 -12.31 -16.76 20.94
N ARG A 675 -11.21 -17.29 20.39
CA ARG A 675 -9.84 -16.86 20.65
C ARG A 675 -9.07 -16.72 19.35
N ILE A 676 -8.07 -15.84 19.37
CA ILE A 676 -6.99 -15.85 18.38
C ILE A 676 -5.67 -16.20 19.06
N TYR A 677 -4.78 -16.85 18.31
CA TYR A 677 -3.45 -17.25 18.74
C TYR A 677 -2.40 -16.58 17.86
N VAL A 678 -1.37 -16.00 18.47
CA VAL A 678 -0.30 -15.26 17.78
C VAL A 678 1.05 -15.60 18.41
N TRP A 679 2.07 -15.78 17.58
CA TRP A 679 3.43 -16.03 18.03
C TRP A 679 4.44 -15.19 17.25
N GLY A 680 4.78 -14.03 17.80
CA GLY A 680 5.77 -13.12 17.22
C GLY A 680 7.22 -13.57 17.45
N GLU A 681 8.13 -12.83 16.82
CA GLU A 681 9.58 -13.02 16.92
C GLU A 681 10.10 -12.82 18.34
N ALA A 682 11.00 -13.71 18.80
CA ALA A 682 11.57 -13.63 20.15
C ALA A 682 10.51 -13.43 21.28
N ASP A 683 9.27 -13.89 21.04
CA ASP A 683 8.12 -13.77 21.96
C ASP A 683 7.57 -15.15 22.29
N TRP A 684 6.60 -15.19 23.19
CA TRP A 684 5.80 -16.35 23.57
C TRP A 684 4.56 -16.45 22.67
N LEU A 685 4.01 -17.66 22.56
CA LEU A 685 2.68 -17.88 22.00
C LEU A 685 1.63 -17.26 22.95
N ARG A 686 0.75 -16.43 22.42
CA ARG A 686 -0.28 -15.71 23.18
C ARG A 686 -1.66 -16.01 22.64
N ALA A 687 -2.65 -16.12 23.54
CA ALA A 687 -4.06 -16.25 23.19
C ALA A 687 -4.85 -15.03 23.65
N PHE A 688 -5.67 -14.45 22.76
CA PHE A 688 -6.54 -13.31 23.05
C PHE A 688 -8.00 -13.71 22.88
N ARG A 689 -8.85 -13.37 23.86
CA ARG A 689 -10.28 -13.72 23.83
C ARG A 689 -11.07 -12.66 23.07
N PHE A 690 -11.94 -13.10 22.18
CA PHE A 690 -12.91 -12.26 21.49
C PHE A 690 -14.18 -12.11 22.33
N THR A 691 -14.56 -10.87 22.63
CA THR A 691 -15.69 -10.51 23.51
C THR A 691 -16.93 -10.06 22.74
N GLY A 692 -16.93 -10.18 21.40
CA GLY A 692 -18.09 -9.91 20.54
C GLY A 692 -17.81 -8.87 19.46
N PRO A 693 -17.60 -7.59 19.80
CA PRO A 693 -17.11 -6.60 18.84
C PRO A 693 -15.58 -6.42 18.89
N LYS A 694 -14.93 -6.84 19.98
CA LYS A 694 -13.53 -6.54 20.29
C LYS A 694 -12.82 -7.77 20.86
N PHE A 695 -11.50 -7.70 20.94
CA PHE A 695 -10.69 -8.61 21.75
C PHE A 695 -10.41 -7.98 23.12
N ASP A 696 -10.32 -8.81 24.15
CA ASP A 696 -9.61 -8.44 25.37
C ASP A 696 -8.15 -8.18 24.98
N PRO A 697 -7.63 -6.95 25.14
CA PRO A 697 -6.26 -6.68 24.78
C PRO A 697 -5.30 -7.47 25.67
N THR A 698 -5.68 -7.90 26.88
CA THR A 698 -4.83 -8.74 27.73
C THR A 698 -4.88 -10.20 27.27
N PRO A 699 -3.74 -10.88 27.08
CA PRO A 699 -3.76 -12.28 26.71
C PRO A 699 -4.39 -13.12 27.83
N VAL A 700 -5.38 -13.93 27.49
CA VAL A 700 -6.01 -14.87 28.42
C VAL A 700 -5.11 -16.06 28.74
N ASP A 701 -4.12 -16.32 27.88
CA ASP A 701 -3.09 -17.32 28.12
C ASP A 701 -1.78 -16.99 27.38
N ILE A 702 -0.66 -17.45 27.94
CA ILE A 702 0.70 -17.27 27.40
C ILE A 702 1.50 -18.53 27.63
N SER A 703 2.22 -19.01 26.61
CA SER A 703 3.08 -20.19 26.72
C SER A 703 4.26 -20.01 27.68
N ASP A 704 4.82 -21.13 28.14
CA ASP A 704 6.10 -21.16 28.86
C ASP A 704 7.31 -21.22 27.90
N VAL A 705 7.06 -21.62 26.65
CA VAL A 705 8.07 -21.68 25.57
C VAL A 705 8.09 -20.40 24.75
N THR A 706 9.27 -20.02 24.26
CA THR A 706 9.51 -18.84 23.42
C THR A 706 10.27 -19.25 22.16
N THR A 707 10.19 -18.44 21.10
CA THR A 707 11.12 -18.57 19.97
C THR A 707 12.50 -18.03 20.36
N PRO A 708 13.60 -18.44 19.69
CA PRO A 708 14.94 -17.98 20.07
C PRO A 708 15.08 -16.45 20.06
N ALA A 709 15.85 -15.90 20.99
CA ALA A 709 16.10 -14.47 21.06
C ALA A 709 16.75 -13.94 19.76
N GLY A 710 16.27 -12.80 19.25
CA GLY A 710 16.76 -12.20 18.01
C GLY A 710 16.50 -13.04 16.74
N SER A 711 15.59 -14.02 16.80
CA SER A 711 15.23 -14.85 15.65
C SER A 711 13.97 -14.36 14.95
N MET A 712 13.99 -14.47 13.61
CA MET A 712 12.84 -14.38 12.72
C MET A 712 12.52 -15.80 12.19
N PRO A 713 11.26 -16.17 11.88
CA PRO A 713 10.07 -15.31 11.82
C PRO A 713 9.11 -15.43 13.03
N GLY A 714 9.54 -16.01 14.14
CA GLY A 714 8.60 -16.43 15.21
C GLY A 714 7.94 -17.78 14.88
N GLY A 715 6.76 -18.04 15.45
CA GLY A 715 6.07 -19.32 15.30
C GLY A 715 5.05 -19.30 14.16
N MET A 716 5.24 -20.13 13.13
CA MET A 716 4.24 -20.29 12.06
C MET A 716 3.19 -21.30 12.51
N LEU A 717 1.94 -20.84 12.67
CA LEU A 717 0.90 -21.56 13.41
C LEU A 717 -0.12 -22.27 12.51
N THR A 718 -0.59 -23.42 12.98
CA THR A 718 -1.91 -23.98 12.63
C THR A 718 -2.58 -24.49 13.90
N LEU A 719 -3.91 -24.60 13.89
CA LEU A 719 -4.69 -25.25 14.93
C LEU A 719 -5.38 -26.50 14.40
N THR A 720 -5.51 -27.52 15.25
CA THR A 720 -6.43 -28.64 15.02
C THR A 720 -7.36 -28.82 16.21
N ALA A 721 -8.62 -29.18 15.96
CA ALA A 721 -9.57 -29.54 17.01
C ALA A 721 -10.69 -30.43 16.44
N ASN A 722 -11.47 -31.05 17.34
CA ASN A 722 -12.73 -31.69 17.00
C ASN A 722 -13.87 -30.68 17.15
N GLY A 723 -14.15 -29.91 16.11
CA GLY A 723 -15.15 -28.86 16.12
C GLY A 723 -14.89 -27.78 17.18
N ASP A 724 -15.91 -27.50 17.99
CA ASP A 724 -15.87 -26.55 19.11
C ASP A 724 -15.53 -27.21 20.46
N GLN A 725 -15.15 -28.49 20.47
CA GLN A 725 -15.01 -29.27 21.70
C GLN A 725 -13.76 -28.84 22.50
N ASP A 726 -13.98 -28.34 23.72
CA ASP A 726 -12.91 -28.00 24.65
C ASP A 726 -12.00 -29.21 24.93
N GLY A 727 -10.71 -28.95 25.17
CA GLY A 727 -9.71 -29.98 25.45
C GLY A 727 -9.29 -30.84 24.26
N THR A 728 -9.77 -30.55 23.04
CA THR A 728 -9.33 -31.23 21.80
C THR A 728 -8.34 -30.42 20.97
N GLY A 729 -8.22 -29.12 21.26
CA GLY A 729 -7.42 -28.19 20.49
C GLY A 729 -5.91 -28.37 20.68
N ILE A 730 -5.17 -28.40 19.58
CA ILE A 730 -3.70 -28.34 19.56
C ILE A 730 -3.27 -27.18 18.66
N ILE A 731 -2.39 -26.33 19.17
CA ILE A 731 -1.58 -25.41 18.36
C ILE A 731 -0.33 -26.15 17.91
N TRP A 732 -0.13 -26.21 16.59
CA TRP A 732 1.11 -26.68 15.99
C TRP A 732 1.91 -25.48 15.49
N ALA A 733 3.20 -25.46 15.81
CA ALA A 733 4.06 -24.34 15.45
C ALA A 733 5.39 -24.83 14.85
N SER A 734 5.77 -24.31 13.69
CA SER A 734 7.14 -24.44 13.16
C SER A 734 7.93 -23.15 13.42
N HIS A 735 9.17 -23.29 13.90
CA HIS A 735 10.05 -22.15 14.17
C HIS A 735 11.54 -22.57 14.24
N PRO A 736 12.50 -21.63 14.19
CA PRO A 736 13.93 -21.93 14.32
C PRO A 736 14.27 -22.56 15.68
N ILE A 737 15.22 -23.51 15.70
CA ILE A 737 15.79 -24.01 16.97
C ILE A 737 16.74 -22.99 17.58
N SER A 738 17.57 -22.42 16.74
CA SER A 738 18.56 -21.42 17.09
C SER A 738 18.80 -20.56 15.85
N LEU A 739 19.32 -19.34 16.06
CA LEU A 739 19.66 -18.38 14.99
C LEU A 739 18.45 -17.74 14.30
N ASN A 740 18.74 -16.83 13.37
CA ASN A 740 17.79 -16.01 12.63
C ASN A 740 17.64 -16.54 11.19
N ALA A 741 16.41 -16.87 10.76
CA ALA A 741 16.13 -17.45 9.44
C ALA A 741 15.87 -16.40 8.33
N ASN A 742 15.94 -15.09 8.62
CA ASN A 742 15.59 -14.04 7.68
C ASN A 742 16.39 -14.14 6.37
N GLN A 743 17.71 -14.25 6.48
CA GLN A 743 18.65 -14.35 5.35
C GLN A 743 19.60 -15.56 5.47
N ALA A 744 19.16 -16.61 6.16
CA ALA A 744 19.94 -17.83 6.35
C ALA A 744 19.04 -19.06 6.40
N VAL A 745 19.59 -20.20 5.98
CA VAL A 745 19.00 -21.52 6.20
C VAL A 745 19.48 -22.03 7.56
N VAL A 746 18.55 -22.36 8.45
CA VAL A 746 18.83 -22.70 9.85
C VAL A 746 18.07 -23.97 10.27
N PRO A 747 18.53 -24.69 11.31
CA PRO A 747 17.77 -25.81 11.88
C PRO A 747 16.40 -25.38 12.40
N GLY A 748 15.37 -26.18 12.10
CA GLY A 748 13.99 -25.93 12.49
C GLY A 748 13.46 -26.97 13.47
N MET A 749 12.36 -26.64 14.13
CA MET A 749 11.57 -27.61 14.90
C MET A 749 10.07 -27.43 14.65
N VAL A 750 9.31 -28.45 15.04
CA VAL A 750 7.86 -28.38 15.17
C VAL A 750 7.44 -28.69 16.61
N ARG A 751 6.45 -27.97 17.14
CA ARG A 751 5.88 -28.14 18.48
C ARG A 751 4.38 -28.41 18.41
N ALA A 752 3.87 -29.12 19.40
CA ALA A 752 2.47 -29.30 19.72
C ALA A 752 2.20 -28.75 21.12
N ILE A 753 1.28 -27.79 21.22
CA ILE A 753 0.91 -27.11 22.48
C ILE A 753 -0.61 -27.22 22.65
N ASP A 754 -1.07 -27.49 23.86
CA ASP A 754 -2.50 -27.52 24.18
C ASP A 754 -3.13 -26.13 23.97
N ALA A 755 -4.10 -26.02 23.06
CA ALA A 755 -4.72 -24.73 22.73
C ALA A 755 -5.63 -24.18 23.86
N GLY A 756 -6.06 -25.04 24.79
CA GLY A 756 -6.79 -24.67 25.99
C GLY A 756 -5.89 -24.22 27.15
N ASN A 757 -4.62 -24.66 27.15
CA ASN A 757 -3.61 -24.34 28.15
C ASN A 757 -2.21 -24.23 27.53
N LEU A 758 -1.83 -23.03 27.10
CA LEU A 758 -0.58 -22.77 26.37
C LEU A 758 0.70 -23.07 27.17
N ARG A 759 0.60 -23.23 28.49
CA ARG A 759 1.73 -23.65 29.34
C ARG A 759 2.03 -25.15 29.22
N HIS A 760 1.12 -25.93 28.64
CA HIS A 760 1.27 -27.36 28.45
C HIS A 760 1.78 -27.66 27.04
N GLU A 761 3.11 -27.78 26.92
CA GLU A 761 3.72 -28.37 25.72
C GLU A 761 3.52 -29.89 25.73
N LEU A 762 2.88 -30.40 24.68
CA LEU A 762 2.55 -31.82 24.54
C LEU A 762 3.71 -32.61 23.94
N TRP A 763 4.40 -32.02 22.96
CA TRP A 763 5.48 -32.65 22.21
C TRP A 763 6.27 -31.63 21.39
N ASN A 764 7.56 -31.89 21.15
CA ASN A 764 8.31 -31.25 20.08
C ASN A 764 9.33 -32.18 19.42
N SER A 765 9.72 -31.85 18.20
CA SER A 765 10.62 -32.65 17.37
C SER A 765 12.05 -32.79 17.90
N THR A 766 12.43 -32.06 18.95
CA THR A 766 13.77 -32.13 19.57
C THR A 766 13.82 -33.03 20.81
N MET A 767 12.67 -33.49 21.30
CA MET A 767 12.60 -34.39 22.46
C MET A 767 13.22 -35.77 22.16
N ARG A 768 13.30 -36.18 20.88
CA ARG A 768 13.92 -37.43 20.44
C ARG A 768 14.71 -37.19 19.15
N PRO A 769 15.96 -37.68 19.03
CA PRO A 769 16.75 -37.51 17.80
C PRO A 769 16.07 -38.05 16.53
N ALA A 770 15.27 -39.11 16.65
CA ALA A 770 14.54 -39.69 15.50
C ALA A 770 13.47 -38.74 14.91
N ASP A 771 13.03 -37.75 15.70
CA ASP A 771 11.97 -36.81 15.33
C ASP A 771 12.49 -35.54 14.63
N ASP A 772 13.80 -35.38 14.49
CA ASP A 772 14.44 -34.20 13.90
C ASP A 772 13.95 -33.88 12.47
N ILE A 773 13.57 -32.63 12.20
CA ILE A 773 13.08 -32.22 10.88
C ILE A 773 14.18 -31.71 9.94
N GLY A 774 15.39 -31.48 10.45
CA GLY A 774 16.46 -30.80 9.71
C GLY A 774 16.26 -29.29 9.63
N LEU A 775 16.24 -28.76 8.40
CA LEU A 775 16.31 -27.33 8.12
C LEU A 775 14.90 -26.72 7.98
N LEU A 776 14.68 -25.58 8.65
CA LEU A 776 13.39 -24.90 8.70
C LEU A 776 12.94 -24.41 7.32
N ALA A 777 11.75 -24.82 6.89
CA ALA A 777 11.01 -24.11 5.86
C ALA A 777 10.39 -22.83 6.45
N LYS A 778 11.11 -21.71 6.38
CA LYS A 778 10.63 -20.45 6.97
C LYS A 778 9.30 -20.02 6.33
N PHE A 779 8.47 -19.31 7.10
CA PHE A 779 7.14 -18.84 6.70
C PHE A 779 6.11 -19.94 6.38
N THR A 780 6.46 -21.22 6.52
CA THR A 780 5.59 -22.34 6.19
C THR A 780 5.02 -22.98 7.46
N PRO A 781 3.71 -22.87 7.73
CA PRO A 781 3.09 -23.55 8.86
C PRO A 781 3.04 -25.06 8.60
N PRO A 782 3.09 -25.91 9.64
CA PRO A 782 2.81 -27.33 9.49
C PRO A 782 1.34 -27.52 9.08
N ILE A 783 1.04 -28.61 8.37
CA ILE A 783 -0.35 -28.99 8.09
C ILE A 783 -0.71 -30.24 8.86
N VAL A 784 -1.97 -30.34 9.27
CA VAL A 784 -2.45 -31.50 10.01
C VAL A 784 -3.74 -32.00 9.39
N ALA A 785 -3.72 -33.25 8.96
CA ALA A 785 -4.86 -33.88 8.32
C ALA A 785 -4.87 -35.37 8.60
N ASN A 786 -6.04 -35.88 8.99
CA ASN A 786 -6.31 -37.31 9.18
C ASN A 786 -5.30 -37.98 10.14
N GLY A 787 -5.10 -37.37 11.31
CA GLY A 787 -4.23 -37.94 12.33
C GLY A 787 -2.73 -37.81 12.08
N LYS A 788 -2.30 -37.10 11.02
CA LYS A 788 -0.90 -36.88 10.68
C LYS A 788 -0.55 -35.41 10.55
N VAL A 789 0.70 -35.09 10.88
CA VAL A 789 1.30 -33.77 10.72
C VAL A 789 2.36 -33.84 9.63
N TYR A 790 2.27 -32.97 8.63
CA TYR A 790 3.20 -32.89 7.51
C TYR A 790 3.98 -31.58 7.60
N VAL A 791 5.30 -31.69 7.61
CA VAL A 791 6.22 -30.57 7.82
C VAL A 791 7.12 -30.41 6.61
N ALA A 792 6.99 -29.27 5.93
CA ALA A 792 7.90 -28.85 4.87
C ALA A 792 9.28 -28.50 5.45
N THR A 793 10.33 -28.77 4.68
CA THR A 793 11.71 -28.52 5.11
C THR A 793 12.55 -27.95 3.97
N PHE A 794 13.69 -27.35 4.33
CA PHE A 794 14.78 -27.06 3.39
C PHE A 794 15.82 -28.20 3.37
N SER A 795 15.39 -29.42 3.68
CA SER A 795 16.24 -30.63 3.71
C SER A 795 15.82 -31.65 2.64
N ASP A 796 15.26 -31.17 1.52
CA ASP A 796 14.81 -31.99 0.39
C ASP A 796 13.82 -33.11 0.81
N LYS A 797 13.01 -32.84 1.82
CA LYS A 797 12.01 -33.78 2.33
C LYS A 797 10.80 -33.13 2.96
N ILE A 798 9.70 -33.88 3.03
CA ILE A 798 8.60 -33.64 3.96
C ILE A 798 8.72 -34.64 5.11
N CYS A 799 8.69 -34.17 6.35
CA CYS A 799 8.61 -35.05 7.53
C CYS A 799 7.15 -35.29 7.90
N VAL A 800 6.78 -36.57 8.09
CA VAL A 800 5.41 -36.97 8.44
C VAL A 800 5.40 -37.56 9.85
N PHE A 801 4.56 -37.00 10.72
CA PHE A 801 4.41 -37.40 12.12
C PHE A 801 3.00 -37.92 12.39
N GLY A 802 2.86 -38.77 13.40
CA GLY A 802 1.58 -39.33 13.83
C GLY A 802 1.74 -40.16 15.10
N LEU A 803 0.65 -40.83 15.49
CA LEU A 803 0.66 -41.78 16.61
C LEU A 803 1.46 -43.04 16.23
N ARG A 804 2.25 -43.55 17.17
CA ARG A 804 3.11 -44.74 17.03
C ARG A 804 2.46 -46.01 17.56
#